data_AF-A0A7Y3UBE0-F1
#
_entry.id   AF-A0A7Y3UBE0-F1
#
_cell.length_a   1.000
_cell.length_b   1.000
_cell.length_c   1.000
_cell.angle_alpha   90.00
_cell.angle_beta   90.00
_cell.angle_gamma   90.00
#
_symmetry.space_group_name_H-M   'P 1'
#
loop_
_entity.id
_entity.type
_entity.pdbx_description
1 polymer ?
#
loop_
_entity_poly.entity_id
_entity_poly.type
_entity_poly.pdbx_seq_one_letter_code
_entity_poly.pdbx_strand_id
1 'polypeptide(L)'
;MKTITHRSLLSMLTIGTALAAVTASAIAFQDSDPALNPNHECSFCHSVHGSEGPSLTNMEDVELLCLTCHGPGGPSELKAEAHHNRDGSRFDPFSMTCTQCHDPHDSLENWLGGMNVKMVGTVQDKWSWPWLAQLDTPNSGVRDVVFESRGSSEGEPTLHSFADGDEDGNGYYDGVCESCHTMTNFHTNSGSGIYHYTGATCTGCHTHESGFTPQWGNCTDCHSAAQGDRREVVSEFRLSSHHVHSLELDPADCLVCHDTSQHMGGQVRLNNVDTADVIPLTGDPAADPTEAVKLESFCLACHDADGANGNAPFTDGKMPVAVDSLLWDGSSHRAGGSAGPMTCFGDGETFGCHASGHGSNKNMILAPADASQPPINGDPLREEEGMCYTCHDADGPAVTDVSAMFQKTSRHAVSSLDQGNGAKVECVNCHNPHYATSAEVLADPDDTDVLWGGTGVSFCLTCHDDAPPADVSFPPNSNGTGYDKSYFVGTTHATEVGPEACRHCHDAHGADYMFLMPRKYMMNDNNNYYYGDGDFALCWSCHDEWSWFNEDNAFGSKHEKHVDEENSPCICCHDVHGAFEDGEPGLINLDWPSHHAYNLYFIDGYDGNTAYWLNGSGDRGYCYIWCHGKPHRPRSYARTPNPMVDCSDCH
;
A
#
# COMPACT_ATOMS: atom_id res chain seq x y z
N MET A 1 -83.89 71.93 -2.09
CA MET A 1 -84.75 72.82 -2.89
C MET A 1 -84.66 72.36 -4.35
N LYS A 2 -85.71 71.70 -4.87
CA LYS A 2 -86.51 72.09 -6.07
C LYS A 2 -85.66 72.36 -7.33
N THR A 3 -85.83 71.72 -8.51
CA THR A 3 -87.02 71.19 -9.22
C THR A 3 -86.52 70.42 -10.48
N ILE A 4 -87.01 69.20 -10.82
CA ILE A 4 -88.00 68.83 -11.89
C ILE A 4 -87.55 69.29 -13.32
N THR A 5 -87.41 68.49 -14.40
CA THR A 5 -88.38 67.58 -15.11
C THR A 5 -87.75 66.82 -16.31
N HIS A 6 -88.21 65.57 -16.54
CA HIS A 6 -88.56 64.83 -17.78
C HIS A 6 -87.76 64.82 -19.12
N ARG A 7 -87.29 63.59 -19.45
CA ARG A 7 -87.49 62.71 -20.64
C ARG A 7 -87.66 63.25 -22.09
N SER A 8 -86.76 62.74 -22.94
CA SER A 8 -86.94 62.03 -24.23
C SER A 8 -87.46 62.74 -25.50
N LEU A 9 -86.68 62.60 -26.60
CA LEU A 9 -87.06 62.38 -28.02
C LEU A 9 -85.76 61.99 -28.78
N LEU A 10 -85.62 60.78 -29.37
CA LEU A 10 -85.93 60.39 -30.77
C LEU A 10 -85.36 61.38 -31.81
N SER A 11 -84.71 61.03 -32.93
CA SER A 11 -84.60 59.79 -33.72
C SER A 11 -83.68 60.09 -34.93
N MET A 12 -83.41 59.04 -35.74
CA MET A 12 -82.81 59.00 -37.10
C MET A 12 -81.30 58.70 -37.09
N LEU A 13 -80.86 57.45 -37.23
CA LEU A 13 -81.05 56.46 -38.31
C LEU A 13 -80.48 56.92 -39.66
N THR A 14 -79.22 56.57 -39.91
CA THR A 14 -78.75 55.99 -41.19
C THR A 14 -77.55 55.09 -40.91
N ILE A 15 -77.73 53.80 -41.19
CA ILE A 15 -76.69 52.77 -41.17
C ILE A 15 -75.95 52.84 -42.50
N GLY A 16 -74.65 53.14 -42.44
CA GLY A 16 -73.72 53.07 -43.56
C GLY A 16 -72.40 52.51 -43.05
N THR A 17 -72.12 51.27 -43.41
CA THR A 17 -70.92 50.50 -43.07
C THR A 17 -69.63 51.19 -43.53
N ALA A 18 -68.76 51.53 -42.58
CA ALA A 18 -67.33 51.71 -42.82
C ALA A 18 -66.57 51.30 -41.55
N LEU A 19 -65.62 50.39 -41.74
CA LEU A 19 -64.67 49.88 -40.76
C LEU A 19 -63.89 51.07 -40.14
N ALA A 20 -64.09 51.35 -38.86
CA ALA A 20 -63.28 52.32 -38.11
C ALA A 20 -62.53 51.56 -37.01
N ALA A 21 -61.22 51.46 -37.20
CA ALA A 21 -60.27 50.98 -36.21
C ALA A 21 -60.45 51.77 -34.92
N VAL A 22 -60.78 51.06 -33.82
CA VAL A 22 -60.66 51.63 -32.48
C VAL A 22 -59.18 51.60 -32.16
N THR A 23 -58.56 52.79 -32.22
CA THR A 23 -57.24 53.08 -31.69
C THR A 23 -57.22 52.69 -30.22
N ALA A 24 -56.53 51.58 -29.90
CA ALA A 24 -56.11 51.28 -28.55
C ALA A 24 -55.27 52.48 -28.06
N SER A 25 -55.72 53.10 -26.97
CA SER A 25 -54.88 54.02 -26.22
C SER A 25 -53.70 53.20 -25.69
N ALA A 26 -52.57 53.32 -26.38
CA ALA A 26 -51.29 52.85 -25.88
C ALA A 26 -51.02 53.57 -24.56
N ILE A 27 -51.07 52.82 -23.47
CA ILE A 27 -50.31 53.16 -22.27
C ILE A 27 -48.86 53.09 -22.73
N ALA A 28 -48.23 54.26 -22.87
CA ALA A 28 -46.81 54.35 -23.14
C ALA A 28 -46.07 53.81 -21.92
N PHE A 29 -45.58 52.58 -22.01
CA PHE A 29 -44.44 52.13 -21.20
C PHE A 29 -43.22 52.91 -21.71
N GLN A 30 -42.80 53.93 -20.95
CA GLN A 30 -41.48 54.55 -21.11
C GLN A 30 -40.46 53.66 -20.41
N ASP A 31 -39.88 52.74 -21.17
CA ASP A 31 -38.46 52.71 -21.55
C ASP A 31 -38.24 51.35 -22.20
N SER A 32 -37.69 51.38 -23.41
CA SER A 32 -37.27 50.18 -24.12
C SER A 32 -35.93 49.74 -23.53
N ASP A 33 -35.92 48.81 -22.59
CA ASP A 33 -34.70 48.05 -22.29
C ASP A 33 -34.59 46.92 -23.31
N PRO A 34 -33.58 46.95 -24.20
CA PRO A 34 -33.26 45.81 -25.02
C PRO A 34 -32.35 44.91 -24.20
N ALA A 35 -32.73 43.68 -23.93
CA ALA A 35 -31.86 42.54 -24.24
C ALA A 35 -32.59 41.23 -23.93
N LEU A 36 -32.37 40.28 -24.82
CA LEU A 36 -32.84 38.90 -24.72
C LEU A 36 -31.54 38.11 -24.83
N ASN A 37 -31.08 37.52 -23.73
CA ASN A 37 -29.97 36.59 -23.83
C ASN A 37 -30.43 35.44 -24.74
N PRO A 38 -29.78 35.15 -25.88
CA PRO A 38 -30.21 34.08 -26.77
C PRO A 38 -30.23 32.70 -26.10
N ASN A 39 -29.59 32.56 -24.93
CA ASN A 39 -29.59 31.35 -24.10
C ASN A 39 -30.76 31.27 -23.09
N HIS A 40 -31.57 32.32 -22.91
CA HIS A 40 -32.73 32.34 -22.02
C HIS A 40 -33.95 32.98 -22.70
N GLU A 41 -34.99 32.18 -22.97
CA GLU A 41 -36.27 32.72 -23.42
C GLU A 41 -37.02 33.38 -22.25
N CYS A 42 -37.74 34.47 -22.51
CA CYS A 42 -38.50 35.18 -21.49
C CYS A 42 -39.49 34.28 -20.75
N SER A 43 -40.00 33.23 -21.41
CA SER A 43 -40.94 32.24 -20.88
C SER A 43 -40.34 31.35 -19.78
N PHE A 44 -39.01 31.22 -19.70
CA PHE A 44 -38.35 30.47 -18.64
C PHE A 44 -38.50 31.16 -17.29
N CYS A 45 -38.45 32.49 -17.30
CA CYS A 45 -38.51 33.29 -16.09
C CYS A 45 -39.90 33.89 -15.83
N HIS A 46 -40.64 34.22 -16.90
CA HIS A 46 -41.90 34.95 -16.80
C HIS A 46 -43.12 34.19 -17.32
N SER A 47 -44.26 34.42 -16.67
CA SER A 47 -45.59 34.06 -17.13
C SER A 47 -46.50 35.27 -17.17
N VAL A 48 -47.01 35.59 -18.37
CA VAL A 48 -47.94 36.72 -18.59
C VAL A 48 -49.36 36.46 -18.04
N HIS A 49 -49.67 35.21 -17.66
CA HIS A 49 -50.96 34.83 -17.10
C HIS A 49 -50.78 33.88 -15.90
N GLY A 50 -51.13 34.35 -14.70
CA GLY A 50 -51.10 33.52 -13.49
C GLY A 50 -49.70 33.31 -12.91
N SER A 51 -48.80 34.28 -13.06
CA SER A 51 -47.49 34.30 -12.39
C SER A 51 -47.62 34.17 -10.88
N GLU A 52 -46.73 33.40 -10.26
CA GLU A 52 -46.68 33.21 -8.81
C GLU A 52 -45.99 34.39 -8.11
N GLY A 53 -44.96 34.97 -8.74
CA GLY A 53 -44.15 36.03 -8.14
C GLY A 53 -44.41 37.46 -8.65
N PRO A 54 -43.72 38.44 -8.06
CA PRO A 54 -43.78 39.83 -8.49
C PRO A 54 -43.21 40.00 -9.91
N SER A 55 -43.64 41.02 -10.64
CA SER A 55 -43.13 41.31 -11.99
C SER A 55 -43.29 40.17 -13.02
N LEU A 56 -44.37 39.39 -12.86
CA LEU A 56 -44.76 38.30 -13.77
C LEU A 56 -43.79 37.10 -13.75
N THR A 57 -43.08 36.82 -12.66
CA THR A 57 -42.17 35.66 -12.58
C THR A 57 -42.89 34.32 -12.31
N ASN A 58 -42.29 33.23 -12.78
CA ASN A 58 -42.83 31.87 -12.64
C ASN A 58 -42.78 31.32 -11.21
N MET A 59 -41.89 31.86 -10.37
CA MET A 59 -41.77 31.50 -8.94
C MET A 59 -42.07 32.72 -8.07
N GLU A 60 -42.49 32.48 -6.83
CA GLU A 60 -42.79 33.51 -5.81
C GLU A 60 -41.60 34.43 -5.51
N ASP A 61 -40.38 33.91 -5.66
CA ASP A 61 -39.12 34.60 -5.38
C ASP A 61 -38.12 34.43 -6.54
N VAL A 62 -37.33 35.48 -6.79
CA VAL A 62 -36.38 35.53 -7.92
C VAL A 62 -35.16 34.65 -7.68
N GLU A 63 -34.70 34.50 -6.44
CA GLU A 63 -33.60 33.59 -6.09
C GLU A 63 -34.04 32.14 -6.32
N LEU A 64 -35.25 31.80 -5.85
CA LEU A 64 -35.83 30.48 -6.08
C LEU A 64 -36.01 30.19 -7.57
N LEU A 65 -36.39 31.19 -8.37
CA LEU A 65 -36.48 31.08 -9.83
C LEU A 65 -35.12 30.69 -10.43
N CYS A 66 -34.05 31.40 -10.10
CA CYS A 66 -32.69 31.08 -10.58
C CYS A 66 -32.25 29.67 -10.14
N LEU A 67 -32.51 29.31 -8.89
CA LEU A 67 -32.10 28.02 -8.31
C LEU A 67 -32.93 26.83 -8.82
N THR A 68 -34.09 27.04 -9.45
CA THR A 68 -34.79 25.93 -10.13
C THR A 68 -33.96 25.33 -11.26
N CYS A 69 -33.10 26.13 -11.90
CA CYS A 69 -32.18 25.71 -12.96
C CYS A 69 -30.76 25.49 -12.45
N HIS A 70 -30.24 26.42 -11.64
CA HIS A 70 -28.85 26.46 -11.21
C HIS A 70 -28.59 25.87 -9.81
N GLY A 71 -29.65 25.57 -9.05
CA GLY A 71 -29.51 24.92 -7.76
C GLY A 71 -29.08 23.46 -7.87
N PRO A 72 -28.82 22.79 -6.72
CA PRO A 72 -28.30 21.43 -6.67
C PRO A 72 -29.12 20.41 -7.48
N GLY A 73 -30.46 20.54 -7.45
CA GLY A 73 -31.39 19.68 -8.19
C GLY A 73 -31.81 20.19 -9.56
N GLY A 74 -31.33 21.36 -10.00
CA GLY A 74 -31.73 21.96 -11.27
C GLY A 74 -31.09 21.30 -12.49
N PRO A 75 -31.64 21.49 -13.71
CA PRO A 75 -31.11 20.93 -14.95
C PRO A 75 -29.79 21.51 -15.45
N SER A 76 -29.32 22.66 -14.94
CA SER A 76 -28.07 23.28 -15.40
C SER A 76 -26.84 22.54 -14.88
N GLU A 77 -25.80 22.41 -15.70
CA GLU A 77 -24.47 21.93 -15.28
C GLU A 77 -23.69 23.01 -14.51
N LEU A 78 -24.06 24.29 -14.66
CA LEU A 78 -23.46 25.41 -13.93
C LEU A 78 -24.20 25.60 -12.60
N LYS A 79 -23.74 24.91 -11.56
CA LYS A 79 -24.32 25.00 -10.21
C LYS A 79 -23.97 26.31 -9.51
N ALA A 80 -24.92 26.85 -8.77
CA ALA A 80 -24.80 28.09 -8.01
C ALA A 80 -25.58 28.04 -6.70
N GLU A 81 -25.15 28.87 -5.75
CA GLU A 81 -25.81 29.14 -4.48
C GLU A 81 -25.67 30.64 -4.15
N ALA A 82 -26.59 31.19 -3.37
CA ALA A 82 -26.51 32.59 -2.95
C ALA A 82 -25.21 32.84 -2.16
N HIS A 83 -24.55 33.97 -2.42
CA HIS A 83 -23.29 34.29 -1.75
C HIS A 83 -23.58 34.82 -0.34
N HIS A 84 -23.12 34.11 0.67
CA HIS A 84 -23.29 34.47 2.07
C HIS A 84 -21.94 34.44 2.80
N ASN A 85 -21.84 35.17 3.91
CA ASN A 85 -20.68 34.99 4.78
C ASN A 85 -20.74 33.62 5.49
N ARG A 86 -19.56 33.07 5.81
CA ARG A 86 -19.46 31.78 6.51
C ARG A 86 -20.16 31.84 7.87
N ASP A 87 -20.84 30.75 8.23
CA ASP A 87 -21.38 30.56 9.58
C ASP A 87 -20.32 30.79 10.68
N GLY A 88 -20.68 31.59 11.68
CA GLY A 88 -19.75 31.98 12.75
C GLY A 88 -18.71 33.04 12.35
N SER A 89 -18.91 33.72 11.21
CA SER A 89 -18.14 34.90 10.83
C SER A 89 -18.08 35.93 11.97
N ARG A 90 -16.92 36.56 12.13
CA ARG A 90 -16.73 37.69 13.07
C ARG A 90 -17.42 38.99 12.62
N PHE A 91 -17.95 39.00 11.41
CA PHE A 91 -18.63 40.13 10.79
C PHE A 91 -20.14 39.86 10.74
N ASP A 92 -20.94 40.92 10.72
CA ASP A 92 -22.40 40.83 10.65
C ASP A 92 -22.85 39.99 9.44
N PRO A 93 -23.98 39.26 9.55
CA PRO A 93 -24.52 38.46 8.46
C PRO A 93 -24.62 39.25 7.15
N PHE A 94 -24.05 38.68 6.09
CA PHE A 94 -24.05 39.24 4.75
C PHE A 94 -24.61 38.21 3.78
N SER A 95 -25.45 38.67 2.86
CA SER A 95 -25.98 37.86 1.77
C SER A 95 -26.10 38.70 0.51
N MET A 96 -25.75 38.11 -0.63
CA MET A 96 -25.92 38.66 -1.96
C MET A 96 -26.71 37.67 -2.82
N THR A 97 -27.83 38.13 -3.37
CA THR A 97 -28.70 37.35 -4.25
C THR A 97 -28.14 37.27 -5.66
N CYS A 98 -28.63 36.32 -6.46
CA CYS A 98 -28.26 36.15 -7.86
C CYS A 98 -28.33 37.47 -8.63
N THR A 99 -29.43 38.22 -8.50
CA THR A 99 -29.66 39.47 -9.26
C THR A 99 -28.95 40.70 -8.71
N GLN A 100 -28.25 40.56 -7.58
CA GLN A 100 -27.34 41.62 -7.10
C GLN A 100 -25.96 41.54 -7.77
N CYS A 101 -25.65 40.41 -8.40
CA CYS A 101 -24.44 40.22 -9.19
C CYS A 101 -24.77 40.07 -10.70
N HIS A 102 -25.89 39.46 -11.04
CA HIS A 102 -26.26 39.14 -12.41
C HIS A 102 -27.43 39.99 -12.93
N ASP A 103 -27.33 40.44 -14.18
CA ASP A 103 -28.49 40.95 -14.93
C ASP A 103 -29.00 39.86 -15.88
N PRO A 104 -30.13 39.20 -15.57
CA PRO A 104 -30.67 38.15 -16.43
C PRO A 104 -31.20 38.66 -17.78
N HIS A 105 -31.34 39.98 -17.95
CA HIS A 105 -31.84 40.56 -19.19
C HIS A 105 -30.73 40.94 -20.15
N ASP A 106 -29.51 41.25 -19.69
CA ASP A 106 -28.43 41.77 -20.54
C ASP A 106 -27.07 41.10 -20.27
N SER A 107 -26.27 40.98 -21.32
CA SER A 107 -24.88 40.53 -21.28
C SER A 107 -23.97 41.66 -21.76
N LEU A 108 -23.97 42.77 -21.01
CA LEU A 108 -23.20 43.99 -21.26
C LEU A 108 -21.71 43.68 -21.53
N GLU A 109 -21.01 44.53 -22.28
CA GLU A 109 -19.57 44.29 -22.51
C GLU A 109 -18.77 44.45 -21.20
N ASN A 110 -17.75 43.60 -21.04
CA ASN A 110 -16.78 43.75 -19.95
C ASN A 110 -15.90 44.99 -20.22
N TRP A 111 -15.43 45.66 -19.16
CA TRP A 111 -14.55 46.84 -19.19
C TRP A 111 -13.31 46.68 -20.09
N LEU A 112 -12.69 45.50 -20.12
CA LEU A 112 -11.54 45.19 -21.00
C LEU A 112 -11.91 44.87 -22.46
N GLY A 113 -13.20 44.94 -22.80
CA GLY A 113 -13.75 44.48 -24.07
C GLY A 113 -14.02 42.96 -24.08
N GLY A 114 -15.11 42.55 -24.73
CA GLY A 114 -15.55 41.16 -24.80
C GLY A 114 -16.96 40.96 -24.25
N MET A 115 -17.58 39.84 -24.64
CA MET A 115 -18.94 39.50 -24.23
C MET A 115 -18.94 38.96 -22.80
N ASN A 116 -19.70 39.59 -21.91
CA ASN A 116 -19.97 39.07 -20.57
C ASN A 116 -20.92 37.87 -20.62
N VAL A 117 -20.40 36.73 -21.03
CA VAL A 117 -21.17 35.49 -21.16
C VAL A 117 -21.75 35.00 -19.83
N LYS A 118 -21.27 35.56 -18.71
CA LYS A 118 -21.71 35.26 -17.34
C LYS A 118 -22.75 36.26 -16.81
N MET A 119 -23.15 37.26 -17.59
CA MET A 119 -24.17 38.25 -17.23
C MET A 119 -23.88 39.00 -15.91
N VAL A 120 -22.61 39.20 -15.55
CA VAL A 120 -22.19 39.89 -14.31
C VAL A 120 -22.28 41.41 -14.47
N GLY A 121 -23.02 42.10 -13.61
CA GLY A 121 -23.23 43.55 -13.68
C GLY A 121 -24.72 43.89 -13.66
N THR A 122 -25.13 44.83 -12.81
CA THR A 122 -26.53 45.23 -12.60
C THR A 122 -26.78 46.70 -12.94
N VAL A 123 -25.73 47.44 -13.30
CA VAL A 123 -25.77 48.85 -13.65
C VAL A 123 -25.11 49.02 -15.02
N GLN A 124 -25.74 49.81 -15.88
CA GLN A 124 -25.24 50.14 -17.20
C GLN A 124 -24.55 51.50 -17.17
N ASP A 125 -23.27 51.57 -17.52
CA ASP A 125 -22.63 52.87 -17.77
C ASP A 125 -23.12 53.46 -19.09
N LYS A 126 -24.18 54.28 -19.01
CA LYS A 126 -24.75 54.99 -20.16
C LYS A 126 -23.84 56.12 -20.69
N TRP A 127 -22.73 56.41 -20.03
CA TRP A 127 -21.81 57.49 -20.38
C TRP A 127 -20.54 57.01 -21.10
N SER A 128 -20.28 55.69 -21.11
CA SER A 128 -19.20 55.05 -21.85
C SER A 128 -19.71 54.37 -23.14
N TRP A 129 -18.85 54.29 -24.16
CA TRP A 129 -19.14 53.53 -25.38
C TRP A 129 -18.00 52.55 -25.67
N PRO A 130 -18.25 51.22 -25.71
CA PRO A 130 -19.54 50.55 -25.49
C PRO A 130 -20.05 50.68 -24.05
N TRP A 131 -21.34 50.38 -23.81
CA TRP A 131 -21.92 50.35 -22.47
C TRP A 131 -21.27 49.21 -21.67
N LEU A 132 -20.66 49.55 -20.53
CA LEU A 132 -19.89 48.61 -19.72
C LEU A 132 -20.73 48.08 -18.55
N ALA A 133 -20.47 46.83 -18.19
CA ALA A 133 -21.07 46.19 -17.03
C ALA A 133 -20.49 46.77 -15.72
N GLN A 134 -21.36 47.34 -14.89
CA GLN A 134 -20.99 47.86 -13.57
C GLN A 134 -21.79 47.17 -12.46
N LEU A 135 -21.21 47.09 -11.27
CA LEU A 135 -21.86 46.58 -10.07
C LEU A 135 -22.00 47.68 -9.02
N ASP A 136 -23.19 47.77 -8.41
CA ASP A 136 -23.38 48.58 -7.21
C ASP A 136 -22.81 47.83 -6.01
N THR A 137 -21.62 48.21 -5.59
CA THR A 137 -20.91 47.51 -4.51
C THR A 137 -21.43 48.01 -3.15
N PRO A 138 -21.69 47.10 -2.18
CA PRO A 138 -22.41 47.44 -0.94
C PRO A 138 -21.87 48.64 -0.15
N ASN A 139 -20.56 48.91 -0.22
CA ASN A 139 -19.89 49.94 0.59
C ASN A 139 -18.92 50.82 -0.22
N SER A 140 -18.82 50.64 -1.53
CA SER A 140 -17.86 51.38 -2.37
C SER A 140 -18.47 51.98 -3.63
N GLY A 141 -19.81 52.00 -3.71
CA GLY A 141 -20.58 52.60 -4.79
C GLY A 141 -20.50 51.79 -6.08
N VAL A 142 -20.96 52.39 -7.18
CA VAL A 142 -20.91 51.78 -8.50
C VAL A 142 -19.46 51.67 -8.96
N ARG A 143 -19.03 50.47 -9.34
CA ARG A 143 -17.69 50.17 -9.86
C ARG A 143 -17.77 49.45 -11.19
N ASP A 144 -16.81 49.75 -12.05
CA ASP A 144 -16.47 48.88 -13.18
C ASP A 144 -15.96 47.56 -12.62
N VAL A 145 -16.45 46.45 -13.15
CA VAL A 145 -16.04 45.12 -12.69
C VAL A 145 -15.62 44.29 -13.88
N VAL A 146 -14.43 43.71 -13.74
CA VAL A 146 -13.88 42.79 -14.72
C VAL A 146 -14.05 41.35 -14.23
N PHE A 147 -14.83 40.56 -14.98
CA PHE A 147 -15.00 39.13 -14.73
C PHE A 147 -14.38 38.32 -15.88
N GLU A 148 -13.51 37.36 -15.54
CA GLU A 148 -12.85 36.48 -16.52
C GLU A 148 -12.27 37.23 -17.75
N SER A 149 -11.49 38.29 -17.54
CA SER A 149 -10.78 39.04 -18.62
C SER A 149 -9.75 38.22 -19.42
N ARG A 150 -9.51 36.98 -19.00
CA ARG A 150 -8.71 36.02 -19.75
C ARG A 150 -9.47 35.71 -21.03
N GLY A 151 -9.12 36.41 -22.11
CA GLY A 151 -9.78 36.28 -23.41
C GLY A 151 -9.93 34.81 -23.83
N SER A 152 -10.86 34.54 -24.75
CA SER A 152 -11.20 33.19 -25.25
C SER A 152 -10.07 32.43 -25.98
N SER A 153 -8.81 32.81 -25.76
CA SER A 153 -7.59 32.17 -26.25
C SER A 153 -6.53 32.31 -25.17
N GLU A 154 -6.05 31.17 -24.67
CA GLU A 154 -4.92 31.08 -23.72
C GLU A 154 -3.76 31.98 -24.16
N GLY A 155 -3.39 32.99 -23.34
CA GLY A 155 -2.10 33.66 -23.52
C GLY A 155 -1.88 35.10 -23.07
N GLU A 156 -2.86 35.93 -22.68
CA GLU A 156 -2.63 37.35 -22.29
C GLU A 156 -3.79 37.91 -21.41
N PRO A 157 -3.61 38.97 -20.59
CA PRO A 157 -2.86 39.11 -19.32
C PRO A 157 -3.72 38.85 -18.05
N THR A 158 -3.09 38.84 -16.86
CA THR A 158 -3.72 38.68 -15.52
C THR A 158 -4.49 39.89 -15.01
N LEU A 159 -4.33 41.04 -15.67
CA LEU A 159 -4.92 42.31 -15.25
C LEU A 159 -6.44 42.20 -15.06
N HIS A 160 -6.86 42.66 -13.89
CA HIS A 160 -8.22 42.89 -13.42
C HIS A 160 -9.06 41.62 -13.22
N SER A 161 -8.47 40.43 -13.10
CA SER A 161 -9.21 39.17 -12.98
C SER A 161 -9.28 38.64 -11.55
N PHE A 162 -10.51 38.44 -11.05
CA PHE A 162 -10.85 37.91 -9.70
C PHE A 162 -10.27 38.74 -8.55
N ALA A 163 -8.95 38.67 -8.34
CA ALA A 163 -8.17 39.45 -7.41
C ALA A 163 -6.69 39.49 -7.85
N ASP A 164 -6.26 40.57 -8.49
CA ASP A 164 -4.91 40.78 -9.01
C ASP A 164 -4.14 41.90 -8.29
N GLY A 165 -4.79 42.58 -7.33
CA GLY A 165 -4.22 43.73 -6.66
C GLY A 165 -4.34 45.01 -7.49
N ASP A 166 -3.52 46.01 -7.19
CA ASP A 166 -3.41 47.24 -8.00
C ASP A 166 -2.35 47.00 -9.11
N GLU A 167 -2.53 45.94 -9.92
CA GLU A 167 -1.52 45.49 -10.92
C GLU A 167 -1.22 46.59 -11.96
N ASP A 168 -2.20 47.44 -12.28
CA ASP A 168 -2.04 48.56 -13.21
C ASP A 168 -1.57 49.87 -12.54
N GLY A 169 -1.48 49.90 -11.20
CA GLY A 169 -0.97 51.02 -10.41
C GLY A 169 -1.84 52.28 -10.45
N ASN A 170 -3.13 52.15 -10.80
CA ASN A 170 -4.05 53.27 -10.88
C ASN A 170 -4.64 53.67 -9.51
N GLY A 171 -4.39 52.87 -8.46
CA GLY A 171 -4.87 53.07 -7.10
C GLY A 171 -6.27 52.52 -6.84
N TYR A 172 -6.82 51.73 -7.76
CA TYR A 172 -8.12 51.08 -7.70
C TYR A 172 -7.96 49.57 -7.86
N TYR A 173 -8.61 48.84 -6.97
CA TYR A 173 -8.77 47.39 -7.07
C TYR A 173 -10.08 47.11 -7.80
N ASP A 174 -9.99 46.49 -8.97
CA ASP A 174 -11.07 46.36 -9.96
C ASP A 174 -11.36 44.89 -10.37
N GLY A 175 -10.63 43.93 -9.82
CA GLY A 175 -11.04 42.52 -9.85
C GLY A 175 -12.43 42.30 -9.23
N VAL A 176 -13.22 41.37 -9.77
CA VAL A 176 -14.61 41.13 -9.33
C VAL A 176 -14.78 40.87 -7.83
N CYS A 177 -13.87 40.10 -7.22
CA CYS A 177 -13.96 39.77 -5.80
C CYS A 177 -13.40 40.95 -4.99
N GLU A 178 -12.32 41.56 -5.46
CA GLU A 178 -11.70 42.71 -4.81
C GLU A 178 -12.62 43.92 -4.76
N SER A 179 -13.36 44.22 -5.84
CA SER A 179 -14.26 45.38 -5.94
C SER A 179 -15.35 45.39 -4.87
N CYS A 180 -15.86 44.21 -4.50
CA CYS A 180 -16.98 44.05 -3.57
C CYS A 180 -16.53 43.82 -2.12
N HIS A 181 -15.42 43.10 -1.90
CA HIS A 181 -15.01 42.74 -0.55
C HIS A 181 -14.30 43.89 0.17
N THR A 182 -14.94 44.48 1.18
CA THR A 182 -14.33 45.44 2.12
C THR A 182 -13.85 44.79 3.43
N MET A 183 -14.35 43.60 3.74
CA MET A 183 -14.26 42.99 5.07
C MET A 183 -13.90 41.50 4.97
N THR A 184 -12.74 41.21 4.40
CA THR A 184 -12.13 39.87 4.31
C THR A 184 -10.73 39.90 4.92
N ASN A 185 -10.11 38.73 5.09
CA ASN A 185 -8.75 38.65 5.63
C ASN A 185 -7.66 38.89 4.55
N PHE A 186 -8.01 38.71 3.27
CA PHE A 186 -7.03 38.59 2.18
C PHE A 186 -7.21 39.68 1.12
N HIS A 187 -8.12 39.50 0.17
CA HIS A 187 -8.34 40.44 -0.92
C HIS A 187 -9.43 41.45 -0.57
N THR A 188 -9.10 42.75 -0.62
CA THR A 188 -10.03 43.83 -0.26
C THR A 188 -9.98 44.99 -1.25
N ASN A 189 -11.11 45.67 -1.47
CA ASN A 189 -11.23 46.85 -2.33
C ASN A 189 -10.41 48.09 -1.89
N SER A 190 -9.77 48.00 -0.73
CA SER A 190 -8.96 49.07 -0.10
C SER A 190 -7.48 48.70 -0.02
N GLY A 191 -7.09 47.51 -0.50
CA GLY A 191 -5.71 47.01 -0.38
C GLY A 191 -5.26 46.70 1.05
N SER A 192 -6.18 46.65 2.02
CA SER A 192 -5.85 46.48 3.43
C SER A 192 -5.66 45.04 3.89
N GLY A 193 -6.07 44.05 3.09
CA GLY A 193 -5.87 42.64 3.39
C GLY A 193 -4.52 42.08 2.94
N ILE A 194 -4.30 40.79 3.20
CA ILE A 194 -3.03 40.08 2.91
C ILE A 194 -3.10 39.39 1.54
N TYR A 195 -2.05 39.52 0.72
CA TYR A 195 -1.96 38.82 -0.56
C TYR A 195 -2.10 37.29 -0.40
N HIS A 196 -3.02 36.69 -1.17
CA HIS A 196 -3.29 35.26 -1.15
C HIS A 196 -3.60 34.76 -2.57
N TYR A 197 -2.71 33.99 -3.17
CA TYR A 197 -2.84 33.51 -4.56
C TYR A 197 -3.24 34.62 -5.55
N THR A 198 -2.58 35.79 -5.48
CA THR A 198 -2.84 36.94 -6.36
C THR A 198 -2.81 36.52 -7.83
N GLY A 199 -3.83 36.91 -8.60
CA GLY A 199 -4.02 36.56 -10.01
C GLY A 199 -4.60 35.17 -10.26
N ALA A 200 -4.86 34.36 -9.23
CA ALA A 200 -5.48 33.05 -9.38
C ALA A 200 -7.00 33.12 -9.62
N THR A 201 -7.57 32.06 -10.18
CA THR A 201 -9.02 31.90 -10.34
C THR A 201 -9.64 31.53 -9.00
N CYS A 202 -10.20 32.51 -8.28
CA CYS A 202 -10.74 32.29 -6.92
C CYS A 202 -11.76 31.15 -6.87
N THR A 203 -12.55 30.96 -7.95
CA THR A 203 -13.59 29.93 -8.04
C THR A 203 -13.07 28.50 -8.05
N GLY A 204 -11.76 28.29 -8.19
CA GLY A 204 -11.14 26.97 -8.01
C GLY A 204 -11.15 26.49 -6.56
N CYS A 205 -11.16 27.40 -5.58
CA CYS A 205 -11.21 27.06 -4.15
C CYS A 205 -12.46 27.64 -3.47
N HIS A 206 -13.05 28.70 -4.04
CA HIS A 206 -14.29 29.33 -3.61
C HIS A 206 -15.38 29.09 -4.64
N THR A 207 -15.92 27.88 -4.70
CA THR A 207 -16.82 27.48 -5.79
C THR A 207 -18.16 28.23 -5.75
N HIS A 208 -18.76 28.43 -6.92
CA HIS A 208 -20.05 29.12 -7.03
C HIS A 208 -21.20 28.33 -6.39
N GLU A 209 -21.18 27.01 -6.49
CA GLU A 209 -22.15 26.10 -5.87
C GLU A 209 -22.11 26.11 -4.34
N SER A 210 -21.02 26.58 -3.73
CA SER A 210 -20.89 26.75 -2.28
C SER A 210 -21.00 28.21 -1.86
N GLY A 211 -21.61 29.05 -2.69
CA GLY A 211 -21.79 30.48 -2.41
C GLY A 211 -20.46 31.22 -2.22
N PHE A 212 -19.39 30.75 -2.89
CA PHE A 212 -18.02 31.25 -2.78
C PHE A 212 -17.40 31.12 -1.38
N THR A 213 -17.97 30.28 -0.52
CA THR A 213 -17.27 29.87 0.71
C THR A 213 -16.07 28.99 0.35
N PRO A 214 -14.93 29.09 1.07
CA PRO A 214 -13.77 28.27 0.78
C PRO A 214 -14.13 26.80 0.99
N GLN A 215 -14.09 26.02 -0.08
CA GLN A 215 -14.02 24.57 0.02
C GLN A 215 -12.58 24.25 0.44
N TRP A 216 -12.41 23.74 1.66
CA TRP A 216 -11.12 23.20 2.06
C TRP A 216 -10.73 22.14 1.04
N GLY A 217 -9.57 22.30 0.41
CA GLY A 217 -9.05 21.30 -0.52
C GLY A 217 -8.96 19.94 0.14
N ASN A 218 -8.90 18.89 -0.69
CA ASN A 218 -8.64 17.54 -0.24
C ASN A 218 -7.31 17.51 0.57
N CYS A 219 -7.15 16.53 1.48
CA CYS A 219 -5.93 16.31 2.25
C CYS A 219 -4.67 16.38 1.35
N THR A 220 -4.71 15.77 0.17
CA THR A 220 -3.59 15.72 -0.77
C THR A 220 -3.22 17.07 -1.37
N ASP A 221 -4.13 18.05 -1.42
CA ASP A 221 -3.92 19.34 -2.07
C ASP A 221 -2.88 20.18 -1.32
N CYS A 222 -2.85 20.05 0.01
CA CYS A 222 -1.85 20.69 0.86
C CYS A 222 -0.74 19.73 1.29
N HIS A 223 -1.05 18.48 1.60
CA HIS A 223 -0.08 17.52 2.15
C HIS A 223 0.86 16.90 1.09
N SER A 224 0.71 17.26 -0.19
CA SER A 224 1.65 16.96 -1.28
C SER A 224 2.88 17.88 -1.33
N ALA A 225 2.99 18.82 -0.39
CA ALA A 225 4.20 19.59 -0.15
C ALA A 225 4.41 19.79 1.36
N ALA A 226 5.63 20.18 1.75
CA ALA A 226 5.92 20.55 3.13
C ALA A 226 5.07 21.76 3.58
N GLN A 227 4.54 21.69 4.79
CA GLN A 227 3.67 22.71 5.39
C GLN A 227 4.36 23.32 6.61
N GLY A 228 5.08 24.43 6.40
CA GLY A 228 5.96 25.00 7.44
C GLY A 228 7.07 24.01 7.79
N ASP A 229 7.21 23.69 9.08
CA ASP A 229 8.19 22.71 9.57
C ASP A 229 7.73 21.24 9.41
N ARG A 230 6.50 21.02 8.93
CA ARG A 230 5.97 19.67 8.69
C ARG A 230 6.39 19.18 7.31
N ARG A 231 6.99 17.99 7.27
CA ARG A 231 7.40 17.35 6.02
C ARG A 231 6.22 17.01 5.11
N GLU A 232 6.50 16.83 3.83
CA GLU A 232 5.57 16.26 2.85
C GLU A 232 5.27 14.80 3.20
N VAL A 233 4.02 14.35 3.06
CA VAL A 233 3.61 12.97 3.42
C VAL A 233 2.98 12.20 2.26
N VAL A 234 2.40 12.85 1.25
CA VAL A 234 1.73 12.16 0.13
C VAL A 234 2.72 11.30 -0.68
N SER A 235 3.98 11.72 -0.80
CA SER A 235 5.00 10.92 -1.48
C SER A 235 5.39 9.64 -0.73
N GLU A 236 5.15 9.53 0.59
CA GLU A 236 5.45 8.31 1.36
C GLU A 236 4.55 7.13 0.93
N PHE A 237 3.34 7.40 0.44
CA PHE A 237 2.43 6.39 -0.10
C PHE A 237 2.79 5.91 -1.52
N ARG A 238 3.90 6.42 -2.09
CA ARG A 238 4.46 5.94 -3.36
C ARG A 238 5.69 5.06 -3.17
N LEU A 239 6.10 4.82 -1.92
CA LEU A 239 7.23 3.95 -1.59
C LEU A 239 6.86 2.48 -1.79
N SER A 240 7.87 1.60 -1.78
CA SER A 240 7.71 0.16 -2.09
C SER A 240 6.64 -0.53 -1.24
N SER A 241 6.60 -0.23 0.06
CA SER A 241 5.55 -0.66 0.97
C SER A 241 4.85 0.55 1.56
N HIS A 242 3.52 0.47 1.70
CA HIS A 242 2.69 1.54 2.24
C HIS A 242 1.32 0.99 2.65
N HIS A 243 0.63 1.70 3.55
CA HIS A 243 -0.66 1.22 4.10
C HIS A 243 -1.85 1.33 3.12
N VAL A 244 -1.81 2.24 2.13
CA VAL A 244 -2.93 2.48 1.18
C VAL A 244 -2.51 2.09 -0.24
N HIS A 245 -2.97 0.95 -0.75
CA HIS A 245 -2.48 0.39 -2.02
C HIS A 245 -3.20 0.92 -3.27
N SER A 246 -4.16 1.82 -3.09
CA SER A 246 -4.87 2.48 -4.19
C SER A 246 -3.94 3.38 -4.99
N LEU A 247 -4.13 3.45 -6.32
CA LEU A 247 -3.34 4.32 -7.19
C LEU A 247 -3.56 5.82 -6.92
N GLU A 248 -4.70 6.17 -6.32
CA GLU A 248 -5.04 7.52 -5.86
C GLU A 248 -5.44 7.45 -4.38
N LEU A 249 -4.98 8.41 -3.57
CA LEU A 249 -5.32 8.51 -2.15
C LEU A 249 -6.68 9.21 -2.00
N ASP A 250 -7.63 8.55 -1.34
CA ASP A 250 -8.91 9.16 -0.98
C ASP A 250 -8.77 9.93 0.35
N PRO A 251 -9.37 11.12 0.52
CA PRO A 251 -9.39 11.81 1.81
C PRO A 251 -9.96 10.93 2.93
N ALA A 252 -10.88 10.02 2.63
CA ALA A 252 -11.39 9.04 3.59
C ALA A 252 -10.27 8.15 4.16
N ASP A 253 -9.28 7.74 3.36
CA ASP A 253 -8.15 6.92 3.83
C ASP A 253 -7.32 7.66 4.87
N CYS A 254 -7.15 8.97 4.71
CA CYS A 254 -6.43 9.81 5.66
C CYS A 254 -7.22 9.99 6.97
N LEU A 255 -8.55 10.14 6.87
CA LEU A 255 -9.44 10.39 8.00
C LEU A 255 -9.70 9.15 8.86
N VAL A 256 -9.40 7.95 8.35
CA VAL A 256 -9.37 6.72 9.17
C VAL A 256 -8.36 6.89 10.29
N CYS A 257 -7.14 7.33 9.96
CA CYS A 257 -6.07 7.51 10.92
C CYS A 257 -6.11 8.86 11.63
N HIS A 258 -6.52 9.95 10.97
CA HIS A 258 -6.35 11.31 11.50
C HIS A 258 -7.62 11.96 12.05
N ASP A 259 -7.53 12.49 13.27
CA ASP A 259 -8.53 13.42 13.82
C ASP A 259 -8.26 14.85 13.33
N THR A 260 -9.21 15.41 12.59
CA THR A 260 -9.11 16.77 12.04
C THR A 260 -9.86 17.82 12.87
N SER A 261 -10.43 17.45 14.03
CA SER A 261 -11.17 18.39 14.88
C SER A 261 -10.35 19.60 15.36
N GLN A 262 -9.03 19.48 15.39
CA GLN A 262 -8.08 20.54 15.70
C GLN A 262 -7.00 20.70 14.60
N HIS A 263 -7.41 20.53 13.33
CA HIS A 263 -6.51 20.73 12.20
C HIS A 263 -5.83 22.13 12.27
N MET A 264 -4.53 22.18 11.96
CA MET A 264 -3.64 23.35 12.15
C MET A 264 -3.40 23.78 13.62
N GLY A 265 -3.87 23.01 14.60
CA GLY A 265 -3.64 23.24 16.03
C GLY A 265 -2.22 22.94 16.53
N GLY A 266 -1.31 22.52 15.64
CA GLY A 266 0.10 22.30 15.95
C GLY A 266 0.48 20.87 16.36
N GLN A 267 -0.48 19.95 16.50
CA GLN A 267 -0.24 18.53 16.84
C GLN A 267 -0.77 17.60 15.75
N VAL A 268 -0.12 16.45 15.56
CA VAL A 268 -0.76 15.33 14.84
C VAL A 268 -1.67 14.62 15.83
N ARG A 269 -2.89 14.31 15.41
CA ARG A 269 -3.88 13.63 16.24
C ARG A 269 -4.37 12.40 15.49
N LEU A 270 -4.39 11.27 16.17
CA LEU A 270 -4.73 9.99 15.58
C LEU A 270 -6.01 9.42 16.21
N ASN A 271 -6.85 8.79 15.40
CA ASN A 271 -8.03 8.07 15.87
C ASN A 271 -7.61 6.67 16.31
N ASN A 272 -7.98 6.27 17.53
CA ASN A 272 -8.00 4.86 17.89
C ASN A 272 -9.36 4.30 17.45
N VAL A 273 -9.35 3.43 16.45
CA VAL A 273 -10.60 2.97 15.82
C VAL A 273 -11.47 2.15 16.78
N ASP A 274 -10.89 1.35 17.68
CA ASP A 274 -11.67 0.48 18.59
C ASP A 274 -12.29 1.22 19.78
N THR A 275 -11.58 2.21 20.29
CA THR A 275 -12.01 2.94 21.51
C THR A 275 -12.69 4.26 21.20
N ALA A 276 -12.59 4.75 19.96
CA ALA A 276 -12.93 6.10 19.55
C ALA A 276 -12.18 7.21 20.30
N ASP A 277 -11.09 6.86 21.01
CA ASP A 277 -10.21 7.83 21.65
C ASP A 277 -9.35 8.54 20.60
N VAL A 278 -8.95 9.78 20.92
CA VAL A 278 -7.99 10.54 20.12
C VAL A 278 -6.63 10.55 20.81
N ILE A 279 -5.59 10.15 20.07
CA ILE A 279 -4.20 10.08 20.53
C ILE A 279 -3.45 11.31 19.99
N PRO A 280 -3.20 12.34 20.81
CA PRO A 280 -2.39 13.48 20.40
C PRO A 280 -0.89 13.15 20.50
N LEU A 281 -0.18 13.37 19.39
CA LEU A 281 1.28 13.34 19.36
C LEU A 281 1.82 14.73 19.72
N THR A 282 2.60 14.77 20.80
CA THR A 282 3.18 16.00 21.36
C THR A 282 4.62 16.24 20.93
N GLY A 283 5.23 15.24 20.28
CA GLY A 283 6.57 15.29 19.70
C GLY A 283 6.66 14.40 18.45
N ASP A 284 7.89 14.15 18.02
CA ASP A 284 8.17 13.26 16.87
C ASP A 284 8.35 11.82 17.36
N PRO A 285 7.43 10.89 17.05
CA PRO A 285 7.56 9.49 17.46
C PRO A 285 8.75 8.78 16.81
N ALA A 286 9.36 9.33 15.74
CA ALA A 286 10.55 8.74 15.13
C ALA A 286 11.83 9.08 15.91
N ALA A 287 11.79 10.09 16.79
CA ALA A 287 12.94 10.55 17.56
C ALA A 287 12.77 10.40 19.08
N ASP A 288 11.55 10.16 19.56
CA ASP A 288 11.25 10.01 20.99
C ASP A 288 10.50 8.69 21.26
N PRO A 289 11.12 7.71 21.94
CA PRO A 289 10.45 6.45 22.27
C PRO A 289 9.23 6.65 23.18
N THR A 290 9.17 7.74 23.96
CA THR A 290 8.00 8.07 24.79
C THR A 290 6.79 8.44 23.95
N GLU A 291 7.01 9.11 22.82
CA GLU A 291 5.96 9.39 21.84
C GLU A 291 5.62 8.13 21.03
N ALA A 292 6.62 7.32 20.67
CA ALA A 292 6.43 6.07 19.93
C ALA A 292 5.53 5.07 20.66
N VAL A 293 5.67 4.93 21.99
CA VAL A 293 4.82 4.03 22.82
C VAL A 293 3.33 4.36 22.70
N LYS A 294 2.95 5.62 22.44
CA LYS A 294 1.54 5.99 22.24
C LYS A 294 0.95 5.35 20.98
N LEU A 295 1.79 5.05 19.99
CA LEU A 295 1.38 4.44 18.73
C LEU A 295 1.10 2.95 18.86
N GLU A 296 1.55 2.29 19.92
CA GLU A 296 1.32 0.85 20.12
C GLU A 296 -0.18 0.51 20.08
N SER A 297 -0.97 1.18 20.93
CA SER A 297 -2.42 0.99 20.98
C SER A 297 -3.14 1.47 19.72
N PHE A 298 -2.53 2.39 18.97
CA PHE A 298 -3.08 2.88 17.71
C PHE A 298 -2.89 1.84 16.60
N CYS A 299 -1.68 1.29 16.46
CA CYS A 299 -1.37 0.28 15.46
C CYS A 299 -2.16 -1.00 15.71
N LEU A 300 -2.17 -1.50 16.95
CA LEU A 300 -2.88 -2.72 17.31
C LEU A 300 -4.39 -2.61 17.15
N ALA A 301 -4.97 -1.42 17.19
CA ALA A 301 -6.40 -1.22 16.94
C ALA A 301 -6.83 -1.47 15.49
N CYS A 302 -5.88 -1.56 14.56
CA CYS A 302 -6.15 -2.01 13.19
C CYS A 302 -5.48 -3.35 12.91
N HIS A 303 -4.38 -3.68 13.59
CA HIS A 303 -3.62 -4.91 13.41
C HIS A 303 -4.02 -5.97 14.45
N ASP A 304 -5.29 -6.09 14.80
CA ASP A 304 -5.79 -7.19 15.61
C ASP A 304 -6.66 -8.13 14.77
N ALA A 305 -7.40 -9.02 15.43
CA ALA A 305 -8.16 -10.07 14.76
C ALA A 305 -9.38 -9.57 13.98
N ASP A 306 -9.95 -8.41 14.33
CA ASP A 306 -11.09 -7.82 13.62
C ASP A 306 -10.73 -6.61 12.76
N GLY A 307 -9.48 -6.13 12.80
CA GLY A 307 -9.05 -5.03 11.95
C GLY A 307 -9.60 -3.71 12.47
N ALA A 308 -10.14 -2.83 11.60
CA ALA A 308 -10.77 -1.60 12.07
C ALA A 308 -12.25 -1.83 12.48
N ASN A 309 -12.47 -2.45 13.64
CA ASN A 309 -13.79 -2.91 14.13
C ASN A 309 -14.55 -3.80 13.13
N GLY A 310 -13.91 -4.82 12.59
CA GLY A 310 -14.51 -5.78 11.65
C GLY A 310 -14.57 -5.31 10.19
N ASN A 311 -13.90 -4.20 9.84
CA ASN A 311 -13.86 -3.66 8.48
C ASN A 311 -12.43 -3.44 8.00
N ALA A 312 -12.26 -3.44 6.67
CA ALA A 312 -11.03 -2.98 6.04
C ALA A 312 -10.80 -1.51 6.41
N PRO A 313 -9.60 -1.12 6.90
CA PRO A 313 -9.35 0.26 7.31
C PRO A 313 -9.44 1.26 6.16
N PHE A 314 -9.05 0.87 4.94
CA PHE A 314 -8.91 1.77 3.81
C PHE A 314 -9.82 1.41 2.64
N THR A 315 -9.96 2.34 1.70
CA THR A 315 -10.80 2.21 0.49
C THR A 315 -10.33 1.11 -0.46
N ASP A 316 -9.10 0.61 -0.32
CA ASP A 316 -8.57 -0.53 -1.07
C ASP A 316 -9.19 -1.88 -0.66
N GLY A 317 -9.95 -1.91 0.44
CA GLY A 317 -10.67 -3.08 0.93
C GLY A 317 -9.77 -4.18 1.49
N LYS A 318 -8.48 -3.92 1.71
CA LYS A 318 -7.54 -4.90 2.25
C LYS A 318 -7.57 -4.91 3.78
N MET A 319 -7.59 -6.11 4.34
CA MET A 319 -7.37 -6.30 5.78
C MET A 319 -5.87 -6.31 6.06
N PRO A 320 -5.41 -5.63 7.12
CA PRO A 320 -4.04 -5.75 7.60
C PRO A 320 -3.78 -7.16 8.17
N VAL A 321 -2.50 -7.49 8.32
CA VAL A 321 -2.07 -8.68 9.06
C VAL A 321 -2.41 -8.51 10.53
N ALA A 322 -3.03 -9.51 11.12
CA ALA A 322 -3.41 -9.52 12.52
C ALA A 322 -2.22 -9.83 13.43
N VAL A 323 -2.10 -9.07 14.52
CA VAL A 323 -1.14 -9.24 15.58
C VAL A 323 -1.88 -9.55 16.87
N ASP A 324 -1.71 -10.76 17.41
CA ASP A 324 -2.27 -11.10 18.71
C ASP A 324 -1.58 -10.27 19.81
N SER A 325 -2.33 -9.35 20.42
CA SER A 325 -1.81 -8.44 21.45
C SER A 325 -1.25 -9.15 22.69
N LEU A 326 -1.79 -10.31 23.06
CA LEU A 326 -1.31 -11.08 24.20
C LEU A 326 0.03 -11.76 23.88
N LEU A 327 0.18 -12.31 22.67
CA LEU A 327 1.44 -12.87 22.22
C LEU A 327 2.50 -11.80 22.02
N TRP A 328 2.14 -10.66 21.44
CA TRP A 328 3.02 -9.50 21.31
C TRP A 328 3.51 -9.01 22.67
N ASP A 329 2.61 -8.90 23.64
CA ASP A 329 2.94 -8.52 25.02
C ASP A 329 3.99 -9.45 25.66
N GLY A 330 3.96 -10.74 25.31
CA GLY A 330 4.88 -11.77 25.78
C GLY A 330 6.14 -11.97 24.93
N SER A 331 6.22 -11.33 23.76
CA SER A 331 7.34 -11.51 22.83
C SER A 331 8.65 -10.97 23.40
N SER A 332 9.76 -11.61 23.05
CA SER A 332 11.09 -11.16 23.50
C SER A 332 11.54 -9.86 22.82
N HIS A 333 11.04 -9.55 21.62
CA HIS A 333 11.34 -8.30 20.93
C HIS A 333 10.65 -7.12 21.60
N ARG A 334 9.37 -7.24 21.97
CA ARG A 334 8.67 -6.19 22.70
C ARG A 334 9.24 -5.97 24.11
N ALA A 335 9.48 -7.05 24.84
CA ALA A 335 9.95 -6.97 26.23
C ALA A 335 11.28 -6.20 26.36
N GLY A 336 12.06 -6.16 25.28
CA GLY A 336 13.28 -5.38 25.20
C GLY A 336 14.38 -5.98 26.05
N GLY A 337 15.42 -6.51 25.40
CA GLY A 337 16.64 -6.88 26.10
C GLY A 337 17.39 -5.64 26.64
N SER A 338 18.72 -5.70 26.58
CA SER A 338 19.63 -4.62 27.01
C SER A 338 19.38 -3.25 26.34
N ALA A 339 18.67 -3.22 25.20
CA ALA A 339 18.39 -2.04 24.37
C ALA A 339 17.12 -1.27 24.78
N GLY A 340 16.27 -1.83 25.64
CA GLY A 340 14.95 -1.28 25.97
C GLY A 340 13.81 -1.90 25.14
N PRO A 341 12.54 -1.64 25.50
CA PRO A 341 11.39 -2.24 24.83
C PRO A 341 11.27 -1.76 23.38
N MET A 342 11.10 -2.70 22.45
CA MET A 342 10.77 -2.37 21.07
C MET A 342 9.26 -2.11 20.97
N THR A 343 8.90 -0.95 20.45
CA THR A 343 7.54 -0.59 20.06
C THR A 343 7.23 -1.05 18.64
N CYS A 344 5.99 -0.90 18.18
CA CYS A 344 5.71 -1.07 16.74
C CYS A 344 6.47 -0.01 15.91
N PHE A 345 6.42 1.25 16.33
CA PHE A 345 6.98 2.38 15.58
C PHE A 345 8.34 2.84 16.12
N GLY A 346 9.29 3.19 15.26
CA GLY A 346 10.56 3.83 15.66
C GLY A 346 11.62 3.89 14.57
N ASP A 347 12.89 3.96 14.98
CA ASP A 347 14.03 4.16 14.07
C ASP A 347 14.63 2.85 13.53
N GLY A 348 14.27 1.70 14.10
CA GLY A 348 14.78 0.39 13.68
C GLY A 348 16.17 0.05 14.22
N GLU A 349 16.76 0.92 15.03
CA GLU A 349 18.12 0.77 15.56
C GLU A 349 18.15 0.84 17.09
N THR A 350 17.50 1.85 17.66
CA THR A 350 17.48 2.10 19.09
C THR A 350 16.12 1.78 19.71
N PHE A 351 15.03 1.93 18.97
CA PHE A 351 13.69 1.49 19.36
C PHE A 351 12.80 1.34 18.13
N GLY A 352 11.76 0.52 18.27
CA GLY A 352 10.74 0.36 17.24
C GLY A 352 11.21 -0.42 16.01
N CYS A 353 10.26 -1.01 15.27
CA CYS A 353 10.56 -1.83 14.10
C CYS A 353 10.11 -1.21 12.78
N HIS A 354 9.04 -0.42 12.80
CA HIS A 354 8.44 0.20 11.62
C HIS A 354 8.72 1.71 11.59
N ALA A 355 9.17 2.23 10.44
CA ALA A 355 9.70 3.60 10.35
C ALA A 355 8.65 4.69 10.09
N SER A 356 7.50 4.32 9.52
CA SER A 356 6.44 5.28 9.21
C SER A 356 5.06 4.64 9.37
N GLY A 357 4.06 5.47 9.64
CA GLY A 357 2.65 5.09 9.54
C GLY A 357 2.14 5.16 8.09
N HIS A 358 2.96 5.60 7.13
CA HIS A 358 2.56 5.76 5.73
C HIS A 358 3.24 4.73 4.82
N GLY A 359 4.56 4.80 4.64
CA GLY A 359 5.31 3.89 3.78
C GLY A 359 6.83 3.87 3.98
N SER A 360 7.49 2.89 3.38
CA SER A 360 8.94 2.62 3.43
C SER A 360 9.44 2.09 2.08
N ASN A 361 10.72 2.29 1.78
CA ASN A 361 11.36 1.61 0.66
C ASN A 361 11.59 0.12 0.92
N LYS A 362 11.56 -0.31 2.19
CA LYS A 362 11.68 -1.72 2.60
C LYS A 362 10.32 -2.41 2.65
N ASN A 363 10.30 -3.73 2.60
CA ASN A 363 9.10 -4.54 2.85
C ASN A 363 8.53 -4.31 4.25
N MET A 364 7.24 -4.56 4.44
CA MET A 364 6.53 -4.46 5.73
C MET A 364 6.71 -3.13 6.47
N ILE A 365 6.97 -2.04 5.75
CA ILE A 365 7.17 -0.70 6.30
C ILE A 365 8.29 -0.66 7.34
N LEU A 366 9.29 -1.54 7.18
CA LEU A 366 10.40 -1.68 8.11
C LEU A 366 11.28 -0.43 8.14
N ALA A 367 11.87 -0.21 9.31
CA ALA A 367 12.83 0.85 9.55
C ALA A 367 14.28 0.49 9.15
N PRO A 368 15.12 1.49 8.83
CA PRO A 368 14.75 2.86 8.48
C PRO A 368 14.03 2.92 7.12
N ALA A 369 13.17 3.94 6.93
CA ALA A 369 12.32 4.05 5.73
C ALA A 369 13.08 4.34 4.42
N ASP A 370 14.27 4.95 4.51
CA ASP A 370 14.98 5.57 3.39
C ASP A 370 16.19 4.75 2.87
N ALA A 371 16.25 3.45 3.19
CA ALA A 371 17.35 2.55 2.80
C ALA A 371 18.76 3.08 3.19
N SER A 372 18.85 3.97 4.17
CA SER A 372 20.10 4.63 4.60
C SER A 372 21.10 3.71 5.31
N GLN A 373 20.78 2.42 5.47
CA GLN A 373 21.74 1.41 5.92
C GLN A 373 22.91 1.30 4.92
N PRO A 374 24.16 1.03 5.36
CA PRO A 374 25.29 0.89 4.46
C PRO A 374 24.94 -0.17 3.39
N PRO A 375 24.84 0.22 2.11
CA PRO A 375 24.46 -0.73 1.08
C PRO A 375 25.53 -1.81 1.01
N ILE A 376 25.15 -3.08 1.15
CA ILE A 376 26.05 -4.16 0.78
C ILE A 376 26.11 -4.17 -0.74
N ASN A 377 27.30 -4.40 -1.30
CA ASN A 377 27.47 -4.45 -2.74
C ASN A 377 26.56 -5.53 -3.36
N GLY A 378 25.49 -5.09 -4.02
CA GLY A 378 24.48 -5.95 -4.65
C GLY A 378 23.24 -6.26 -3.79
N ASP A 379 23.16 -5.79 -2.54
CA ASP A 379 21.94 -5.79 -1.69
C ASP A 379 21.82 -4.44 -0.97
N PRO A 380 21.37 -3.39 -1.66
CA PRO A 380 21.32 -2.03 -1.10
C PRO A 380 20.18 -1.81 -0.11
N LEU A 381 19.15 -2.66 -0.11
CA LEU A 381 17.98 -2.48 0.75
C LEU A 381 18.08 -3.29 2.04
N ARG A 382 18.77 -4.46 2.02
CA ARG A 382 18.85 -5.41 3.13
C ARG A 382 17.49 -5.53 3.82
N GLU A 383 16.50 -6.05 3.09
CA GLU A 383 15.06 -6.00 3.42
C GLU A 383 14.76 -6.34 4.89
N GLU A 384 14.60 -7.63 5.20
CA GLU A 384 14.41 -8.12 6.56
C GLU A 384 15.74 -8.23 7.30
N GLU A 385 16.80 -8.68 6.60
CA GLU A 385 18.14 -8.87 7.15
C GLU A 385 18.68 -7.60 7.78
N GLY A 386 18.48 -6.46 7.12
CA GLY A 386 18.97 -5.17 7.59
C GLY A 386 18.25 -4.70 8.84
N MET A 387 17.05 -5.20 9.14
CA MET A 387 16.37 -4.96 10.41
C MET A 387 16.87 -5.94 11.48
N CYS A 388 16.87 -7.25 11.17
CA CYS A 388 17.23 -8.28 12.14
C CYS A 388 18.70 -8.18 12.58
N TYR A 389 19.63 -7.96 11.64
CA TYR A 389 21.06 -7.91 11.92
C TYR A 389 21.49 -6.68 12.71
N THR A 390 20.69 -5.62 12.79
CA THR A 390 20.97 -4.49 13.68
C THR A 390 21.07 -4.95 15.15
N CYS A 391 20.33 -6.00 15.50
CA CYS A 391 20.36 -6.59 16.83
C CYS A 391 21.09 -7.94 16.90
N HIS A 392 21.04 -8.72 15.81
CA HIS A 392 21.58 -10.07 15.70
C HIS A 392 22.90 -10.14 14.93
N ASP A 393 23.82 -9.22 15.22
CA ASP A 393 25.20 -9.26 14.76
C ASP A 393 26.21 -9.34 15.93
N ALA A 394 27.50 -9.17 15.62
CA ALA A 394 28.58 -9.26 16.60
C ALA A 394 28.59 -8.12 17.63
N ASP A 395 28.04 -6.96 17.29
CA ASP A 395 28.05 -5.74 18.11
C ASP A 395 26.67 -5.45 18.75
N GLY A 396 25.63 -6.15 18.29
CA GLY A 396 24.24 -5.99 18.69
C GLY A 396 23.90 -6.57 20.07
N PRO A 397 22.73 -6.20 20.61
CA PRO A 397 22.27 -6.64 21.94
C PRO A 397 21.91 -8.13 22.05
N ALA A 398 21.72 -8.86 20.94
CA ALA A 398 21.32 -10.26 21.00
C ALA A 398 22.48 -11.17 21.41
N VAL A 399 22.16 -12.30 22.07
CA VAL A 399 23.17 -13.29 22.46
C VAL A 399 23.73 -14.05 21.26
N THR A 400 22.92 -14.19 20.21
CA THR A 400 23.26 -14.96 19.01
C THR A 400 23.53 -14.02 17.84
N ASP A 401 24.76 -14.05 17.33
CA ASP A 401 25.19 -13.42 16.08
C ASP A 401 24.73 -14.30 14.90
N VAL A 402 23.51 -14.03 14.43
CA VAL A 402 22.91 -14.72 13.28
C VAL A 402 23.52 -14.21 11.97
N SER A 403 23.89 -12.93 11.92
CA SER A 403 24.58 -12.31 10.79
C SER A 403 25.83 -13.09 10.38
N ALA A 404 26.67 -13.51 11.34
CA ALA A 404 27.85 -14.32 11.06
C ALA A 404 27.52 -15.70 10.46
N MET A 405 26.39 -16.31 10.81
CA MET A 405 25.99 -17.61 10.26
C MET A 405 25.61 -17.50 8.78
N PHE A 406 24.92 -16.43 8.40
CA PHE A 406 24.57 -16.13 7.00
C PHE A 406 25.72 -15.51 6.18
N GLN A 407 26.92 -15.37 6.76
CA GLN A 407 28.14 -15.06 6.00
C GLN A 407 28.90 -16.32 5.56
N LYS A 408 28.50 -17.50 6.03
CA LYS A 408 29.18 -18.77 5.71
C LYS A 408 28.88 -19.27 4.30
N THR A 409 29.71 -20.21 3.84
CA THR A 409 29.70 -20.77 2.48
C THR A 409 28.34 -21.30 2.03
N SER A 410 27.66 -22.05 2.88
CA SER A 410 26.35 -22.64 2.61
C SER A 410 25.34 -22.13 3.62
N ARG A 411 24.21 -21.64 3.13
CA ARG A 411 23.14 -21.02 3.93
C ARG A 411 21.83 -21.02 3.16
N HIS A 412 20.73 -20.77 3.86
CA HIS A 412 19.46 -20.46 3.22
C HIS A 412 19.53 -19.10 2.52
N ALA A 413 18.82 -18.96 1.40
CA ALA A 413 18.87 -17.77 0.54
C ALA A 413 17.95 -16.65 1.06
N VAL A 414 18.32 -16.08 2.22
CA VAL A 414 17.56 -15.01 2.88
C VAL A 414 17.77 -13.66 2.21
N SER A 415 19.01 -13.33 1.83
CA SER A 415 19.29 -12.05 1.18
C SER A 415 18.93 -12.04 -0.30
N SER A 416 18.56 -10.87 -0.82
CA SER A 416 18.33 -10.65 -2.26
C SER A 416 19.53 -11.02 -3.15
N LEU A 417 20.75 -10.96 -2.59
CA LEU A 417 21.99 -11.43 -3.24
C LEU A 417 22.01 -12.96 -3.45
N ASP A 418 21.51 -13.71 -2.49
CA ASP A 418 21.51 -15.17 -2.52
C ASP A 418 20.39 -15.73 -3.42
N GLN A 419 19.34 -14.94 -3.64
CA GLN A 419 18.14 -15.33 -4.37
C GLN A 419 18.28 -15.28 -5.90
N GLY A 420 19.46 -14.91 -6.43
CA GLY A 420 19.71 -14.75 -7.86
C GLY A 420 19.58 -16.02 -8.71
N ASN A 421 19.53 -17.21 -8.10
CA ASN A 421 19.35 -18.49 -8.79
C ASN A 421 17.90 -19.02 -8.75
N GLY A 422 16.95 -18.22 -8.23
CA GLY A 422 15.55 -18.59 -8.07
C GLY A 422 15.20 -19.24 -6.72
N ALA A 423 16.19 -19.46 -5.84
CA ALA A 423 15.91 -19.73 -4.43
C ALA A 423 15.30 -18.50 -3.76
N LYS A 424 14.37 -18.70 -2.84
CA LYS A 424 13.83 -17.64 -1.98
C LYS A 424 13.35 -18.23 -0.66
N VAL A 425 13.74 -17.60 0.43
CA VAL A 425 13.19 -17.77 1.78
C VAL A 425 13.57 -16.50 2.54
N GLU A 426 12.81 -16.13 3.54
CA GLU A 426 13.03 -14.93 4.35
C GLU A 426 13.09 -15.30 5.83
N CYS A 427 13.51 -14.37 6.68
CA CYS A 427 13.62 -14.61 8.11
C CYS A 427 12.24 -14.93 8.71
N VAL A 428 11.21 -14.21 8.25
CA VAL A 428 9.84 -14.38 8.73
C VAL A 428 9.14 -15.66 8.26
N ASN A 429 9.73 -16.42 7.32
CA ASN A 429 9.20 -17.75 6.96
C ASN A 429 9.49 -18.81 8.03
N CYS A 430 10.44 -18.56 8.92
CA CYS A 430 10.81 -19.47 10.01
C CYS A 430 10.51 -18.89 11.39
N HIS A 431 10.45 -17.56 11.50
CA HIS A 431 10.31 -16.82 12.75
C HIS A 431 9.15 -15.84 12.63
N ASN A 432 8.53 -15.47 13.75
CA ASN A 432 7.64 -14.32 13.77
C ASN A 432 8.10 -13.36 14.87
N PRO A 433 8.61 -12.16 14.53
CA PRO A 433 9.13 -11.23 15.53
C PRO A 433 8.05 -10.75 16.51
N HIS A 434 6.78 -10.81 16.13
CA HIS A 434 5.66 -10.43 16.99
C HIS A 434 5.34 -11.47 18.07
N TYR A 435 5.75 -12.73 17.90
CA TYR A 435 5.37 -13.82 18.82
C TYR A 435 6.58 -14.55 19.40
N ALA A 436 7.74 -14.45 18.75
CA ALA A 436 8.94 -15.18 19.14
C ALA A 436 9.38 -14.83 20.56
N THR A 437 9.69 -15.88 21.31
CA THR A 437 10.27 -15.80 22.65
C THR A 437 11.59 -16.55 22.70
N SER A 438 12.40 -16.31 23.74
CA SER A 438 13.62 -17.11 23.97
C SER A 438 13.37 -18.62 24.13
N ALA A 439 12.14 -19.05 24.43
CA ALA A 439 11.76 -20.45 24.55
C ALA A 439 11.14 -21.00 23.25
N GLU A 440 10.41 -20.17 22.53
CA GLU A 440 9.64 -20.53 21.33
C GLU A 440 9.99 -19.54 20.22
N VAL A 441 11.00 -19.88 19.43
CA VAL A 441 11.55 -18.99 18.39
C VAL A 441 10.93 -19.23 17.01
N LEU A 442 10.30 -20.38 16.78
CA LEU A 442 9.82 -20.78 15.46
C LEU A 442 8.34 -20.44 15.28
N ALA A 443 8.01 -19.90 14.11
CA ALA A 443 6.65 -19.80 13.61
C ALA A 443 6.35 -20.98 12.68
N ASP A 444 5.07 -21.27 12.43
CA ASP A 444 4.68 -22.27 11.45
C ASP A 444 4.94 -21.74 10.03
N PRO A 445 5.77 -22.38 9.19
CA PRO A 445 6.03 -21.87 7.85
C PRO A 445 4.82 -21.86 6.91
N ASP A 446 3.79 -22.67 7.18
CA ASP A 446 2.53 -22.66 6.42
C ASP A 446 1.55 -21.57 6.90
N ASP A 447 1.71 -21.10 8.15
CA ASP A 447 0.93 -20.04 8.77
C ASP A 447 1.80 -19.29 9.77
N THR A 448 2.56 -18.30 9.28
CA THR A 448 3.58 -17.61 10.08
C THR A 448 3.00 -16.81 11.23
N ASP A 449 1.68 -16.67 11.32
CA ASP A 449 0.99 -16.04 12.45
C ASP A 449 0.78 -16.98 13.64
N VAL A 450 1.20 -18.24 13.53
CA VAL A 450 1.08 -19.25 14.57
C VAL A 450 2.47 -19.69 15.04
N LEU A 451 2.64 -19.82 16.37
CA LEU A 451 3.84 -20.41 16.94
C LEU A 451 3.93 -21.90 16.59
N TRP A 452 5.13 -22.37 16.22
CA TRP A 452 5.34 -23.77 15.87
C TRP A 452 5.22 -24.69 17.09
N GLY A 453 4.27 -25.62 17.04
CA GLY A 453 4.03 -26.62 18.11
C GLY A 453 4.61 -28.02 17.85
N GLY A 454 5.23 -28.24 16.69
CA GLY A 454 5.72 -29.56 16.25
C GLY A 454 7.17 -29.87 16.65
N THR A 455 7.74 -30.91 16.05
CA THR A 455 9.17 -31.25 16.19
C THR A 455 10.02 -30.51 15.16
N GLY A 456 11.33 -30.38 15.38
CA GLY A 456 12.25 -29.80 14.39
C GLY A 456 12.26 -30.53 13.05
N VAL A 457 12.10 -31.86 13.03
CA VAL A 457 11.96 -32.61 11.77
C VAL A 457 10.70 -32.21 11.03
N SER A 458 9.53 -32.20 11.70
CA SER A 458 8.29 -31.77 11.04
C SER A 458 8.32 -30.30 10.61
N PHE A 459 9.08 -29.44 11.31
CA PHE A 459 9.25 -28.04 10.93
C PHE A 459 10.01 -27.92 9.61
N CYS A 460 11.15 -28.61 9.47
CA CYS A 460 11.91 -28.56 8.21
C CYS A 460 11.09 -29.13 7.04
N LEU A 461 10.27 -30.14 7.31
CA LEU A 461 9.47 -30.79 6.27
C LEU A 461 8.28 -29.96 5.78
N THR A 462 7.87 -28.86 6.44
CA THR A 462 6.84 -27.99 5.86
C THR A 462 7.31 -27.34 4.54
N CYS A 463 8.63 -27.13 4.40
CA CYS A 463 9.22 -26.65 3.15
C CYS A 463 9.84 -27.78 2.33
N HIS A 464 10.34 -28.83 2.99
CA HIS A 464 11.11 -29.92 2.36
C HIS A 464 10.25 -31.17 2.08
N ASP A 465 9.02 -31.01 1.61
CA ASP A 465 8.07 -32.09 1.29
C ASP A 465 7.50 -32.05 -0.14
N ASP A 466 8.18 -31.35 -1.06
CA ASP A 466 7.75 -31.09 -2.44
C ASP A 466 6.57 -30.10 -2.58
N ALA A 467 6.11 -29.51 -1.47
CA ALA A 467 5.04 -28.52 -1.46
C ALA A 467 5.37 -27.31 -0.56
N PRO A 468 6.48 -26.59 -0.79
CA PRO A 468 6.86 -25.47 0.06
C PRO A 468 5.79 -24.36 0.09
N PRO A 469 5.73 -23.58 1.18
CA PRO A 469 4.85 -22.42 1.29
C PRO A 469 5.03 -21.45 0.12
N ALA A 470 3.98 -20.69 -0.21
CA ALA A 470 3.90 -19.90 -1.45
C ALA A 470 5.06 -18.90 -1.67
N ASP A 471 5.64 -18.36 -0.58
CA ASP A 471 6.74 -17.39 -0.63
C ASP A 471 8.14 -18.02 -0.52
N VAL A 472 8.20 -19.35 -0.42
CA VAL A 472 9.44 -20.14 -0.37
C VAL A 472 9.64 -20.85 -1.71
N SER A 473 10.84 -20.72 -2.28
CA SER A 473 11.21 -21.40 -3.52
C SER A 473 12.61 -22.00 -3.45
N PHE A 474 12.76 -23.16 -4.09
CA PHE A 474 14.05 -23.81 -4.25
C PHE A 474 14.67 -23.49 -5.63
N PRO A 475 16.00 -23.53 -5.77
CA PRO A 475 16.64 -23.51 -7.07
C PRO A 475 16.11 -24.60 -8.00
N PRO A 476 16.08 -24.37 -9.32
CA PRO A 476 15.56 -25.35 -10.29
C PRO A 476 16.36 -26.65 -10.35
N ASN A 477 17.63 -26.64 -9.88
CA ASN A 477 18.47 -27.83 -9.81
C ASN A 477 18.95 -28.03 -8.37
N SER A 478 18.96 -29.27 -7.90
CA SER A 478 19.63 -29.66 -6.66
C SER A 478 21.02 -30.22 -6.97
N ASN A 479 22.03 -29.80 -6.21
CA ASN A 479 23.36 -30.40 -6.24
C ASN A 479 23.47 -31.61 -5.29
N GLY A 480 22.40 -31.97 -4.58
CA GLY A 480 22.30 -33.11 -3.67
C GLY A 480 21.11 -34.00 -4.03
N THR A 481 20.59 -34.79 -3.08
CA THR A 481 19.53 -35.78 -3.32
C THR A 481 18.12 -35.17 -3.46
N GLY A 482 18.01 -33.99 -4.06
CA GLY A 482 16.76 -33.22 -4.16
C GLY A 482 16.45 -32.35 -2.94
N TYR A 483 15.36 -31.58 -2.99
CA TYR A 483 14.88 -30.73 -1.89
C TYR A 483 13.75 -31.36 -1.09
N ASP A 484 12.98 -32.28 -1.69
CA ASP A 484 12.02 -33.13 -0.98
C ASP A 484 12.80 -34.13 -0.08
N LYS A 485 12.43 -34.13 1.19
CA LYS A 485 12.95 -34.96 2.28
C LYS A 485 11.83 -35.66 3.03
N SER A 486 10.62 -35.71 2.48
CA SER A 486 9.47 -36.41 3.07
C SER A 486 9.79 -37.88 3.40
N TYR A 487 10.61 -38.55 2.57
CA TYR A 487 11.11 -39.92 2.79
C TYR A 487 12.01 -40.09 4.02
N PHE A 488 12.46 -39.00 4.65
CA PHE A 488 13.26 -39.07 5.86
C PHE A 488 12.46 -39.64 7.03
N VAL A 489 11.15 -39.39 7.05
CA VAL A 489 10.27 -39.89 8.10
C VAL A 489 10.25 -41.41 8.09
N GLY A 490 10.60 -42.02 9.21
CA GLY A 490 10.64 -43.48 9.37
C GLY A 490 11.96 -44.13 8.97
N THR A 491 12.95 -43.37 8.50
CA THR A 491 14.33 -43.84 8.36
C THR A 491 14.95 -44.18 9.72
N THR A 492 15.99 -45.02 9.71
CA THR A 492 16.77 -45.32 10.92
C THR A 492 17.33 -44.05 11.57
N HIS A 493 17.78 -43.07 10.79
CA HIS A 493 18.25 -41.80 11.35
C HIS A 493 17.12 -41.00 12.00
N ALA A 494 15.95 -40.92 11.37
CA ALA A 494 14.80 -40.23 11.97
C ALA A 494 14.34 -40.89 13.28
N THR A 495 14.36 -42.23 13.37
CA THR A 495 13.92 -42.95 14.56
C THR A 495 14.95 -42.92 15.69
N GLU A 496 16.24 -43.09 15.38
CA GLU A 496 17.29 -43.22 16.39
C GLU A 496 17.82 -41.86 16.88
N VAL A 497 17.87 -40.83 16.03
CA VAL A 497 18.30 -39.48 16.43
C VAL A 497 17.13 -38.71 17.05
N GLY A 498 15.91 -38.95 16.58
CA GLY A 498 14.68 -38.45 17.17
C GLY A 498 14.19 -37.12 16.59
N PRO A 499 13.38 -36.34 17.34
CA PRO A 499 12.56 -35.24 16.81
C PRO A 499 13.35 -34.05 16.24
N GLU A 500 14.65 -33.96 16.53
CA GLU A 500 15.52 -32.86 16.10
C GLU A 500 16.58 -33.28 15.07
N ALA A 501 16.40 -34.46 14.46
CA ALA A 501 17.42 -35.13 13.66
C ALA A 501 18.05 -34.25 12.56
N CYS A 502 17.25 -33.43 11.86
CA CYS A 502 17.77 -32.53 10.82
C CYS A 502 18.88 -31.59 11.35
N ARG A 503 18.69 -31.04 12.56
CA ARG A 503 19.64 -30.09 13.19
C ARG A 503 20.89 -30.75 13.79
N HIS A 504 20.95 -32.08 13.84
CA HIS A 504 22.18 -32.78 14.21
C HIS A 504 23.19 -32.84 13.06
N CYS A 505 22.67 -32.86 11.82
CA CYS A 505 23.47 -32.95 10.60
C CYS A 505 23.58 -31.61 9.85
N HIS A 506 22.64 -30.69 10.06
CA HIS A 506 22.58 -29.39 9.39
C HIS A 506 22.53 -28.24 10.39
N ASP A 507 23.10 -27.10 10.00
CA ASP A 507 22.91 -25.80 10.65
C ASP A 507 21.86 -25.02 9.86
N ALA A 508 20.71 -24.70 10.48
CA ALA A 508 19.60 -24.07 9.78
C ALA A 508 19.89 -22.65 9.27
N HIS A 509 20.91 -21.96 9.80
CA HIS A 509 21.27 -20.62 9.33
C HIS A 509 22.41 -20.69 8.32
N GLY A 510 23.48 -21.40 8.66
CA GLY A 510 24.58 -21.59 7.73
C GLY A 510 25.77 -22.34 8.28
N ALA A 511 26.56 -22.89 7.36
CA ALA A 511 27.75 -23.67 7.65
C ALA A 511 28.87 -23.46 6.61
N ASP A 512 30.10 -23.78 7.01
CA ASP A 512 31.29 -23.62 6.16
C ASP A 512 31.36 -24.67 5.05
N TYR A 513 30.67 -25.80 5.23
CA TYR A 513 30.58 -26.89 4.25
C TYR A 513 29.27 -26.81 3.48
N MET A 514 29.28 -27.38 2.26
CA MET A 514 28.10 -27.41 1.39
C MET A 514 26.90 -28.09 2.07
N PHE A 515 25.69 -27.79 1.60
CA PHE A 515 24.44 -28.37 2.12
C PHE A 515 24.21 -28.11 3.61
N LEU A 516 24.65 -26.95 4.08
CA LEU A 516 24.50 -26.49 5.46
C LEU A 516 25.07 -27.46 6.50
N MET A 517 26.08 -28.26 6.14
CA MET A 517 26.68 -29.23 7.06
C MET A 517 27.68 -28.55 8.01
N PRO A 518 27.56 -28.69 9.35
CA PRO A 518 28.48 -28.06 10.30
C PRO A 518 29.83 -28.79 10.38
N ARG A 519 29.97 -29.95 9.74
CA ARG A 519 31.20 -30.75 9.70
C ARG A 519 31.48 -31.21 8.27
N LYS A 520 32.74 -31.50 7.99
CA LYS A 520 33.19 -31.93 6.67
C LYS A 520 32.54 -33.26 6.28
N TYR A 521 32.08 -33.31 5.03
CA TYR A 521 31.62 -34.51 4.36
C TYR A 521 32.05 -34.49 2.89
N MET A 522 32.97 -35.38 2.52
CA MET A 522 33.48 -35.48 1.15
C MET A 522 32.55 -36.30 0.27
N MET A 523 32.07 -35.71 -0.83
CA MET A 523 31.12 -36.32 -1.77
C MET A 523 31.74 -36.57 -3.15
N ASN A 524 33.07 -36.59 -3.26
CA ASN A 524 33.71 -36.89 -4.52
C ASN A 524 34.09 -38.36 -4.57
N ASP A 525 33.75 -39.01 -5.67
CA ASP A 525 34.25 -40.35 -5.96
C ASP A 525 35.76 -40.34 -6.23
N ASN A 526 36.45 -41.42 -5.87
CA ASN A 526 37.91 -41.54 -5.89
C ASN A 526 38.65 -40.54 -4.98
N ASN A 527 38.02 -40.13 -3.87
CA ASN A 527 38.68 -39.34 -2.84
C ASN A 527 39.51 -40.27 -1.94
N ASN A 528 40.84 -40.13 -1.96
CA ASN A 528 41.73 -40.98 -1.17
C ASN A 528 41.38 -40.88 0.31
N TYR A 529 40.81 -41.94 0.86
CA TYR A 529 40.47 -42.03 2.27
C TYR A 529 41.68 -42.49 3.11
N TYR A 530 41.81 -41.93 4.31
CA TYR A 530 42.69 -42.43 5.35
C TYR A 530 42.02 -42.32 6.72
N TYR A 531 42.17 -43.34 7.56
CA TYR A 531 41.65 -43.31 8.93
C TYR A 531 42.07 -42.02 9.67
N GLY A 532 41.08 -41.26 10.14
CA GLY A 532 41.26 -40.01 10.88
C GLY A 532 41.62 -38.79 10.03
N ASP A 533 41.47 -38.84 8.70
CA ASP A 533 41.67 -37.67 7.82
C ASP A 533 40.59 -36.58 7.99
N GLY A 534 39.45 -36.94 8.59
CA GLY A 534 38.32 -36.06 8.85
C GLY A 534 37.40 -35.82 7.64
N ASP A 535 37.55 -36.57 6.55
CA ASP A 535 36.77 -36.39 5.33
C ASP A 535 35.28 -36.70 5.52
N PHE A 536 34.96 -37.58 6.46
CA PHE A 536 33.59 -37.93 6.86
C PHE A 536 33.27 -37.54 8.32
N ALA A 537 33.90 -36.46 8.81
CA ALA A 537 33.73 -35.98 10.18
C ALA A 537 32.26 -35.74 10.58
N LEU A 538 31.35 -35.48 9.62
CA LEU A 538 29.92 -35.43 9.88
C LEU A 538 29.39 -36.78 10.40
N CYS A 539 29.65 -37.87 9.68
CA CYS A 539 29.22 -39.22 10.04
C CYS A 539 29.89 -39.66 11.36
N TRP A 540 31.18 -39.37 11.50
CA TRP A 540 31.97 -39.74 12.68
C TRP A 540 31.59 -38.98 13.95
N SER A 541 30.67 -38.02 13.88
CA SER A 541 30.11 -37.38 15.07
C SER A 541 29.20 -38.30 15.88
N CYS A 542 28.69 -39.38 15.27
CA CYS A 542 27.86 -40.40 15.92
C CYS A 542 28.35 -41.83 15.66
N HIS A 543 28.98 -42.09 14.53
CA HIS A 543 29.53 -43.40 14.17
C HIS A 543 31.01 -43.50 14.56
N ASP A 544 31.44 -44.64 15.08
CA ASP A 544 32.85 -44.88 15.37
C ASP A 544 33.57 -45.34 14.10
N GLU A 545 34.52 -44.52 13.62
CA GLU A 545 35.28 -44.78 12.39
C GLU A 545 36.00 -46.13 12.48
N TRP A 546 36.53 -46.49 13.65
CA TRP A 546 37.25 -47.74 13.83
C TRP A 546 36.34 -48.97 13.80
N SER A 547 35.21 -48.92 14.49
CA SER A 547 34.25 -50.03 14.56
C SER A 547 33.62 -50.32 13.19
N TRP A 548 33.46 -49.30 12.36
CA TRP A 548 32.88 -49.44 11.03
C TRP A 548 33.71 -50.32 10.08
N PHE A 549 35.05 -50.22 10.12
CA PHE A 549 35.95 -51.08 9.33
C PHE A 549 36.17 -52.47 9.94
N ASN A 550 36.08 -52.58 11.27
CA ASN A 550 36.61 -53.75 11.99
C ASN A 550 35.54 -54.66 12.63
N GLU A 551 34.27 -54.27 12.62
CA GLU A 551 33.19 -55.13 13.12
C GLU A 551 32.58 -56.01 12.02
N ASP A 552 32.23 -57.25 12.39
CA ASP A 552 31.35 -58.14 11.60
C ASP A 552 29.93 -57.54 11.56
N ASN A 553 29.74 -56.46 10.80
CA ASN A 553 28.43 -55.89 10.50
C ASN A 553 27.79 -56.62 9.30
N ALA A 554 26.54 -56.27 8.96
CA ALA A 554 25.81 -56.89 7.85
C ALA A 554 26.53 -56.79 6.48
N PHE A 555 27.52 -55.90 6.36
CA PHE A 555 28.31 -55.68 5.16
C PHE A 555 29.75 -56.23 5.27
N GLY A 556 30.17 -56.80 6.40
CA GLY A 556 31.51 -57.36 6.62
C GLY A 556 32.65 -56.43 6.13
N SER A 557 33.64 -56.98 5.43
CA SER A 557 34.79 -56.23 4.88
C SER A 557 34.46 -55.42 3.60
N LYS A 558 33.20 -55.29 3.19
CA LYS A 558 32.84 -54.57 1.94
C LYS A 558 33.02 -53.06 2.11
N HIS A 559 32.79 -52.56 3.31
CA HIS A 559 33.04 -51.19 3.72
C HIS A 559 34.52 -50.80 3.56
N GLU A 560 35.45 -51.63 4.07
CA GLU A 560 36.90 -51.49 3.83
C GLU A 560 37.22 -51.44 2.34
N LYS A 561 36.71 -52.39 1.58
CA LYS A 561 36.94 -52.45 0.14
C LYS A 561 36.44 -51.20 -0.60
N HIS A 562 35.24 -50.71 -0.32
CA HIS A 562 34.67 -49.61 -1.10
C HIS A 562 35.15 -48.23 -0.65
N VAL A 563 35.19 -47.98 0.66
CA VAL A 563 35.57 -46.65 1.17
C VAL A 563 37.09 -46.47 1.22
N ASP A 564 37.86 -47.48 1.65
CA ASP A 564 39.33 -47.38 1.77
C ASP A 564 40.06 -47.83 0.50
N GLU A 565 39.75 -49.01 -0.06
CA GLU A 565 40.49 -49.50 -1.24
C GLU A 565 40.03 -48.86 -2.57
N GLU A 566 38.73 -48.63 -2.74
CA GLU A 566 38.13 -48.08 -3.97
C GLU A 566 37.79 -46.59 -3.87
N ASN A 567 38.01 -45.96 -2.71
CA ASN A 567 37.87 -44.52 -2.47
C ASN A 567 36.45 -43.97 -2.78
N SER A 568 35.42 -44.77 -2.50
CA SER A 568 34.01 -44.40 -2.66
C SER A 568 33.50 -43.63 -1.43
N PRO A 569 32.83 -42.49 -1.58
CA PRO A 569 32.20 -41.80 -0.44
C PRO A 569 30.91 -42.51 -0.01
N CYS A 570 30.43 -42.28 1.22
CA CYS A 570 29.25 -42.99 1.73
C CYS A 570 27.99 -42.74 0.88
N ILE A 571 27.84 -41.52 0.32
CA ILE A 571 26.72 -41.13 -0.54
C ILE A 571 26.69 -41.87 -1.88
N CYS A 572 27.78 -42.55 -2.24
CA CYS A 572 27.78 -43.48 -3.38
C CYS A 572 26.80 -44.64 -3.16
N CYS A 573 26.53 -45.01 -1.91
CA CYS A 573 25.65 -46.13 -1.56
C CYS A 573 24.46 -45.72 -0.70
N HIS A 574 24.63 -44.72 0.18
CA HIS A 574 23.65 -44.35 1.19
C HIS A 574 23.06 -42.97 0.92
N ASP A 575 21.73 -42.84 0.96
CA ASP A 575 21.10 -41.53 1.16
C ASP A 575 20.56 -41.47 2.57
N VAL A 576 21.19 -40.63 3.40
CA VAL A 576 20.82 -40.43 4.79
C VAL A 576 19.39 -39.90 4.96
N HIS A 577 18.81 -39.35 3.90
CA HIS A 577 17.45 -38.82 3.86
C HIS A 577 16.39 -39.84 3.46
N GLY A 578 16.76 -41.00 2.93
CA GLY A 578 15.77 -41.96 2.46
C GLY A 578 16.39 -43.15 1.75
N ALA A 579 15.90 -44.34 2.06
CA ALA A 579 16.25 -45.53 1.30
C ALA A 579 15.54 -45.53 -0.07
N PHE A 580 16.05 -46.34 -1.00
CA PHE A 580 15.33 -46.62 -2.24
C PHE A 580 13.97 -47.30 -1.97
N GLU A 581 13.90 -48.15 -0.94
CA GLU A 581 12.67 -48.84 -0.55
C GLU A 581 12.27 -48.47 0.89
N ASP A 582 10.99 -48.09 1.07
CA ASP A 582 10.45 -47.71 2.37
C ASP A 582 10.74 -48.76 3.45
N GLY A 583 11.34 -48.30 4.56
CA GLY A 583 11.64 -49.13 5.72
C GLY A 583 12.92 -49.96 5.62
N GLU A 584 13.75 -49.78 4.58
CA GLU A 584 15.08 -50.40 4.53
C GLU A 584 16.03 -49.77 5.58
N PRO A 585 16.52 -50.52 6.59
CA PRO A 585 17.30 -49.94 7.67
C PRO A 585 18.68 -49.41 7.25
N GLY A 586 19.20 -49.90 6.13
CA GLY A 586 20.52 -49.57 5.59
C GLY A 586 20.57 -48.26 4.80
N LEU A 587 19.42 -47.66 4.49
CA LEU A 587 19.31 -46.41 3.73
C LEU A 587 20.06 -46.45 2.40
N ILE A 588 19.98 -47.58 1.67
CA ILE A 588 20.70 -47.74 0.41
C ILE A 588 19.90 -47.07 -0.70
N ASN A 589 20.53 -46.13 -1.40
CA ASN A 589 19.95 -45.43 -2.54
C ASN A 589 21.05 -45.00 -3.51
N LEU A 590 21.02 -45.52 -4.74
CA LEU A 590 22.01 -45.25 -5.79
C LEU A 590 21.54 -44.25 -6.85
N ASP A 591 20.36 -43.66 -6.68
CA ASP A 591 19.78 -42.80 -7.71
C ASP A 591 20.65 -41.56 -7.96
N TRP A 592 21.01 -40.84 -6.89
CA TRP A 592 21.86 -39.66 -6.98
C TRP A 592 23.24 -39.92 -7.62
N PRO A 593 24.06 -40.88 -7.15
CA PRO A 593 25.39 -41.13 -7.75
C PRO A 593 25.31 -41.63 -9.19
N SER A 594 24.17 -42.16 -9.65
CA SER A 594 24.01 -42.55 -11.06
C SER A 594 23.90 -41.37 -12.03
N HIS A 595 23.58 -40.18 -11.50
CA HIS A 595 23.37 -38.95 -12.24
C HIS A 595 24.52 -37.95 -12.08
N HIS A 596 25.46 -38.24 -11.17
CA HIS A 596 26.65 -37.42 -10.90
C HIS A 596 27.87 -38.26 -11.24
N ALA A 597 28.97 -37.68 -11.74
CA ALA A 597 30.06 -38.37 -12.46
C ALA A 597 30.91 -39.42 -11.69
N TYR A 598 30.28 -40.25 -10.88
CA TYR A 598 30.78 -41.40 -10.17
C TYR A 598 31.10 -42.53 -11.13
N ASN A 599 31.99 -43.44 -10.73
CA ASN A 599 32.25 -44.67 -11.46
C ASN A 599 31.14 -45.70 -11.21
N LEU A 600 29.90 -45.30 -11.47
CA LEU A 600 28.67 -46.08 -11.29
C LEU A 600 27.76 -45.87 -12.49
N TYR A 601 27.34 -46.96 -13.12
CA TYR A 601 26.34 -46.90 -14.20
C TYR A 601 25.45 -48.13 -14.22
N PHE A 602 24.18 -47.89 -14.53
CA PHE A 602 23.21 -48.95 -14.75
C PHE A 602 23.46 -49.64 -16.09
N ILE A 603 23.23 -50.95 -16.11
CA ILE A 603 23.43 -51.79 -17.29
C ILE A 603 22.11 -52.42 -17.71
N ASP A 604 22.05 -52.95 -18.93
CA ASP A 604 20.91 -53.73 -19.43
C ASP A 604 19.55 -52.99 -19.44
N GLY A 605 19.58 -51.65 -19.50
CA GLY A 605 18.39 -50.79 -19.61
C GLY A 605 17.70 -50.48 -18.28
N TYR A 606 18.31 -50.86 -17.16
CA TYR A 606 17.87 -50.49 -15.82
C TYR A 606 18.28 -49.04 -15.46
N ASP A 607 17.65 -48.50 -14.42
CA ASP A 607 17.89 -47.18 -13.81
C ASP A 607 17.92 -47.32 -12.27
N GLY A 608 18.03 -46.20 -11.54
CA GLY A 608 18.06 -46.21 -10.07
C GLY A 608 16.86 -46.90 -9.44
N ASN A 609 15.72 -46.84 -10.14
CA ASN A 609 14.45 -47.41 -9.69
C ASN A 609 14.27 -48.89 -10.03
N THR A 610 15.09 -49.43 -10.93
CA THR A 610 14.88 -50.79 -11.48
C THR A 610 16.12 -51.67 -11.39
N ALA A 611 17.29 -51.09 -11.12
CA ALA A 611 18.55 -51.80 -10.95
C ALA A 611 18.56 -52.72 -9.72
N TYR A 612 17.67 -52.45 -8.76
CA TYR A 612 17.33 -53.32 -7.65
C TYR A 612 15.95 -53.93 -7.92
N TRP A 613 15.94 -55.09 -8.56
CA TRP A 613 14.69 -55.79 -8.87
C TRP A 613 14.43 -56.92 -7.89
N LEU A 614 13.28 -56.91 -7.22
CA LEU A 614 12.80 -58.02 -6.41
C LEU A 614 12.29 -59.15 -7.30
N ASN A 615 12.67 -60.38 -6.97
CA ASN A 615 11.97 -61.52 -7.53
C ASN A 615 10.48 -61.46 -7.13
N GLY A 616 9.61 -62.10 -7.90
CA GLY A 616 8.16 -62.05 -7.65
C GLY A 616 7.70 -62.61 -6.29
N SER A 617 8.61 -63.15 -5.48
CA SER A 617 8.37 -63.62 -4.10
C SER A 617 8.84 -62.65 -3.02
N GLY A 618 9.60 -61.59 -3.36
CA GLY A 618 10.09 -60.57 -2.43
C GLY A 618 11.19 -61.04 -1.47
N ASP A 619 11.66 -62.29 -1.60
CA ASP A 619 12.65 -62.92 -0.71
C ASP A 619 14.09 -62.81 -1.23
N ARG A 620 14.26 -62.47 -2.51
CA ARG A 620 15.56 -62.19 -3.13
C ARG A 620 15.45 -61.03 -4.10
N GLY A 621 16.49 -60.21 -4.18
CA GLY A 621 16.62 -59.22 -5.24
C GLY A 621 17.81 -59.48 -6.14
N TYR A 622 17.88 -58.76 -7.26
CA TYR A 622 18.98 -58.82 -8.22
C TYR A 622 19.54 -57.43 -8.43
N CYS A 623 20.86 -57.35 -8.56
CA CYS A 623 21.57 -56.10 -8.85
C CYS A 623 22.01 -56.06 -10.32
N TYR A 624 21.75 -54.93 -10.99
CA TYR A 624 22.14 -54.66 -12.38
C TYR A 624 22.92 -53.34 -12.49
N ILE A 625 24.06 -53.28 -11.80
CA ILE A 625 24.96 -52.13 -11.80
C ILE A 625 26.38 -52.49 -12.25
N TRP A 626 27.12 -51.47 -12.65
CA TRP A 626 28.56 -51.53 -12.86
C TRP A 626 29.22 -50.45 -12.01
N CYS A 627 30.13 -50.85 -11.13
CA CYS A 627 30.80 -49.94 -10.19
C CYS A 627 32.31 -50.15 -10.25
N HIS A 628 33.09 -49.07 -10.28
CA HIS A 628 34.56 -49.10 -10.25
C HIS A 628 35.20 -50.06 -11.27
N GLY A 629 34.68 -50.06 -12.50
CA GLY A 629 35.21 -50.95 -13.54
C GLY A 629 34.81 -52.43 -13.40
N LYS A 630 33.92 -52.79 -12.45
CA LYS A 630 33.49 -54.17 -12.18
C LYS A 630 31.97 -54.35 -12.38
N PRO A 631 31.53 -55.38 -13.12
CA PRO A 631 30.10 -55.71 -13.24
C PRO A 631 29.59 -56.36 -11.95
N HIS A 632 28.42 -55.92 -11.49
CA HIS A 632 27.69 -56.53 -10.37
C HIS A 632 26.44 -57.29 -10.85
N ARG A 633 26.51 -57.99 -12.01
CA ARG A 633 25.38 -58.70 -12.65
C ARG A 633 25.58 -60.21 -12.93
N PRO A 634 24.50 -61.01 -12.93
CA PRO A 634 23.41 -60.97 -11.95
C PRO A 634 23.90 -61.67 -10.68
N ARG A 635 23.96 -60.94 -9.57
CA ARG A 635 24.12 -61.55 -8.25
C ARG A 635 22.83 -61.33 -7.46
N SER A 636 22.27 -62.42 -6.98
CA SER A 636 21.03 -62.41 -6.20
C SER A 636 21.36 -62.18 -4.74
N TYR A 637 20.76 -61.20 -4.09
CA TYR A 637 20.88 -60.98 -2.65
C TYR A 637 19.66 -61.52 -1.89
N ALA A 638 19.87 -62.08 -0.71
CA ALA A 638 18.79 -62.50 0.18
C ALA A 638 18.21 -61.30 0.95
N ARG A 639 16.88 -61.30 1.13
CA ARG A 639 16.15 -60.27 1.91
C ARG A 639 15.57 -60.81 3.22
N THR A 640 15.86 -62.07 3.54
CA THR A 640 15.33 -62.77 4.71
C THR A 640 16.45 -63.50 5.44
N PRO A 641 16.52 -63.41 6.78
CA PRO A 641 15.50 -62.87 7.70
C PRO A 641 15.62 -61.37 8.00
N ASN A 642 16.54 -60.63 7.36
CA ASN A 642 16.82 -59.23 7.67
C ASN A 642 16.32 -58.33 6.51
N PRO A 643 15.49 -57.30 6.76
CA PRO A 643 14.97 -56.40 5.72
C PRO A 643 16.01 -55.48 5.07
N MET A 644 17.30 -55.61 5.42
CA MET A 644 18.40 -54.90 4.75
C MET A 644 18.76 -55.54 3.42
N VAL A 645 19.14 -54.73 2.44
CA VAL A 645 19.84 -55.22 1.25
C VAL A 645 21.21 -55.73 1.67
N ASP A 646 21.38 -57.06 1.69
CA ASP A 646 22.68 -57.68 1.94
C ASP A 646 23.52 -57.67 0.65
N CYS A 647 24.31 -56.61 0.49
CA CYS A 647 25.24 -56.48 -0.64
C CYS A 647 26.35 -57.54 -0.65
N SER A 648 26.54 -58.33 0.42
CA SER A 648 27.59 -59.36 0.45
C SER A 648 27.36 -60.45 -0.59
N ASP A 649 26.10 -60.79 -0.87
CA ASP A 649 25.72 -61.71 -1.94
C ASP A 649 26.05 -61.16 -3.35
N CYS A 650 26.14 -59.82 -3.47
CA CYS A 650 26.59 -59.12 -4.67
C CYS A 650 28.12 -59.05 -4.82
N HIS A 651 28.92 -59.51 -3.84
CA HIS A 651 30.39 -59.41 -3.82
C HIS A 651 31.10 -60.75 -3.55
#